data_AF-G7E1K8-F1
#
_entry.id   AF-G7E1K8-F1
#
_cell.length_a   1.000
_cell.length_b   1.000
_cell.length_c   1.000
_cell.angle_alpha   90.00
_cell.angle_beta   90.00
_cell.angle_gamma   90.00
#
_symmetry.space_group_name_H-M   'P 1'
#
loop_
_entity.id
_entity.type
_entity.pdbx_description
1 polymer ?
#
loop_
_entity_poly.entity_id
_entity_poly.type
_entity_poly.pdbx_seq_one_letter_code
_entity_poly.pdbx_strand_id
1 'polypeptide(L)'
;MGRVIRNQRFGGPTFKAHNHHRVAPAQLRALDFAERNGYVRGLVKEIVHDPGRGAPLARVVFRDPYRYKTRTETFIATEGIATGQFVYCGKKAGLAVGNVLPISALPEGTIICNVEEKPGDRGSLARTSGNYATVIGHDAGKTRVRLPSGAKKSIISTSRATIGIVAGGGRIDKPMLKAGRMHHKMARKRNVWPKTRGVAMNPVESVHGGGNHQHIGKASTFSKDAVAGQKTGLRRARRTVSLSVATSIYARADSLMDGRVSSAVPSASRMFRRSQVLYDDCSAVLRCMAFIESGSVRVSMRSAQHTRMIARRGLLRASARAQHGLKTTGSQQKRALSIHEHYAMGLLNEYGVNTPKSKAAFSADEAYQVAKSMGKDKLVIKAQVLAGGRGKGHFEGGLKGGVQMVDSPEQAKEYASQMIGHKLITKQTGAAGRICNAIMLAERRPPKHEYYLAILNDRSSNGPALVASARGGMNIEDVAKEDPSAILTHPIDYTKGLSSSEAKEFAGKLGFKGKQQDQAADTFVKLYKLFKEKDATQIEINPLAESEDGEVLCMDAKLGFDDNAEFRQEAIFKLRDITQEDKAEVEAAEYGLNFIKLDGNIGCLVNGAGLAMATMDVLKLNGGNPANFLDVGGGATAEAVKKAFELLLSESGVKSIFVNIFGGIMRCDVIAEGIIKATKELQLEIPLVVRLQGTKEAEAKKMINESSLKIYAFDGLDEAASKAVESAKIGQIPV
;
A
#
# COMPACT_ATOMS: atom_id res chain seq x y z
N MET A 1 -22.27 -48.06 16.82
CA MET A 1 -22.48 -48.79 15.55
C MET A 1 -21.99 -47.92 14.41
N GLY A 2 -20.94 -48.37 13.70
CA GLY A 2 -20.26 -47.58 12.68
C GLY A 2 -20.84 -47.71 11.27
N ARG A 3 -20.29 -46.90 10.37
CA ARG A 3 -19.86 -47.34 9.05
C ARG A 3 -18.67 -46.51 8.59
N VAL A 4 -17.50 -47.13 8.72
CA VAL A 4 -16.35 -46.94 7.85
C VAL A 4 -16.84 -47.05 6.41
N ILE A 5 -16.71 -46.00 5.60
CA ILE A 5 -16.66 -46.18 4.15
C ILE A 5 -15.19 -46.31 3.78
N ARG A 6 -14.86 -47.58 3.51
CA ARG A 6 -13.61 -48.09 2.98
C ARG A 6 -13.13 -47.22 1.80
N ASN A 7 -11.84 -46.94 1.78
CA ASN A 7 -11.10 -46.85 0.53
C ASN A 7 -11.52 -48.02 -0.36
N GLN A 8 -12.24 -47.75 -1.46
CA GLN A 8 -12.22 -48.66 -2.60
C GLN A 8 -10.80 -48.58 -3.18
N ARG A 9 -10.02 -49.64 -2.92
CA ARG A 9 -8.93 -50.04 -3.80
C ARG A 9 -9.56 -50.31 -5.17
N PHE A 10 -9.01 -49.69 -6.22
CA PHE A 10 -9.49 -49.65 -7.61
C PHE A 10 -10.75 -48.81 -7.88
N GLY A 11 -10.53 -47.55 -8.30
CA GLY A 11 -11.58 -46.64 -8.76
C GLY A 11 -11.32 -45.21 -8.28
N GLY A 12 -11.35 -44.22 -9.18
CA GLY A 12 -11.09 -42.82 -8.87
C GLY A 12 -12.09 -42.18 -7.89
N PRO A 13 -11.88 -40.91 -7.49
CA PRO A 13 -12.68 -40.23 -6.47
C PRO A 13 -14.18 -40.19 -6.81
N THR A 14 -15.02 -40.41 -5.79
CA THR A 14 -16.51 -40.52 -5.81
C THR A 14 -17.24 -39.27 -6.33
N PHE A 15 -16.51 -38.20 -6.64
CA PHE A 15 -17.01 -37.02 -7.33
C PHE A 15 -15.99 -36.59 -8.38
N LYS A 16 -16.20 -37.03 -9.64
CA LYS A 16 -15.66 -36.31 -10.80
C LYS A 16 -16.66 -35.21 -11.12
N ALA A 17 -16.32 -33.96 -10.80
CA ALA A 17 -17.08 -32.82 -11.33
C ALA A 17 -17.07 -32.90 -12.86
N HIS A 18 -18.25 -32.90 -13.48
CA HIS A 18 -18.38 -32.85 -14.93
C HIS A 18 -17.82 -31.49 -15.41
N ASN A 19 -16.58 -31.50 -15.90
CA ASN A 19 -15.78 -30.30 -16.17
C ASN A 19 -15.95 -29.78 -17.61
N HIS A 20 -17.14 -29.83 -18.20
CA HIS A 20 -17.35 -29.40 -19.60
C HIS A 20 -17.30 -27.88 -19.80
N HIS A 21 -17.25 -27.10 -18.71
CA HIS A 21 -17.22 -25.63 -18.75
C HIS A 21 -15.91 -25.01 -18.25
N ARG A 22 -14.84 -25.79 -18.08
CA ARG A 22 -13.54 -25.24 -17.69
C ARG A 22 -12.90 -24.53 -18.87
N VAL A 23 -12.63 -23.24 -18.71
CA VAL A 23 -12.06 -22.42 -19.79
C VAL A 23 -10.57 -22.73 -20.03
N ALA A 24 -9.80 -22.94 -18.96
CA ALA A 24 -8.37 -23.21 -19.05
C ALA A 24 -7.80 -23.91 -17.79
N PRO A 25 -6.64 -24.58 -17.92
CA PRO A 25 -5.90 -25.04 -16.74
C PRO A 25 -5.52 -23.84 -15.87
N ALA A 26 -5.72 -23.96 -14.56
CA ALA A 26 -5.24 -22.96 -13.60
C ALA A 26 -3.98 -23.50 -12.95
N GLN A 27 -2.82 -23.17 -13.49
CA GLN A 27 -1.55 -23.73 -13.03
C GLN A 27 -0.53 -22.61 -12.96
N LEU A 28 0.32 -22.64 -11.94
CA LEU A 28 1.54 -21.84 -11.93
C LEU A 28 2.38 -22.18 -13.16
N ARG A 29 3.27 -21.31 -13.62
CA ARG A 29 4.18 -21.67 -14.72
C ARG A 29 5.08 -22.84 -14.33
N ALA A 30 5.57 -23.59 -15.31
CA ALA A 30 6.64 -24.55 -15.09
C ALA A 30 7.87 -23.85 -14.48
N LEU A 31 8.45 -24.45 -13.44
CA LEU A 31 9.60 -23.92 -12.72
C LEU A 31 10.86 -24.04 -13.60
N ASP A 32 11.44 -22.91 -13.99
CA ASP A 32 12.67 -22.84 -14.79
C ASP A 32 13.84 -22.20 -14.02
N PHE A 33 15.02 -22.14 -14.64
CA PHE A 33 16.21 -21.56 -14.00
C PHE A 33 16.06 -20.08 -13.66
N ALA A 34 15.31 -19.31 -14.46
CA ALA A 34 15.06 -17.90 -14.22
C ALA A 34 14.21 -17.69 -12.96
N GLU A 35 13.21 -18.53 -12.74
CA GLU A 35 12.35 -18.48 -11.55
C GLU A 35 13.05 -19.02 -10.28
N ARG A 36 13.95 -20.02 -10.40
CA ARG A 36 14.73 -20.55 -9.27
C ARG A 36 15.74 -19.55 -8.70
N ASN A 37 16.42 -18.80 -9.57
CA ASN A 37 17.52 -17.91 -9.19
C ASN A 37 17.16 -16.42 -9.20
N GLY A 38 16.06 -16.06 -9.85
CA GLY A 38 15.61 -14.68 -10.01
C GLY A 38 14.09 -14.58 -9.96
N TYR A 39 13.53 -13.86 -10.92
CA TYR A 39 12.09 -13.82 -11.16
C TYR A 39 11.82 -13.63 -12.66
N VAL A 40 10.60 -13.94 -13.08
CA VAL A 40 10.12 -13.63 -14.42
C VAL A 40 8.84 -12.81 -14.29
N ARG A 41 8.78 -11.71 -15.04
CA ARG A 41 7.65 -10.78 -15.06
C ARG A 41 6.61 -11.23 -16.10
N GLY A 42 5.35 -11.29 -15.69
CA GLY A 42 4.19 -11.53 -16.55
C GLY A 42 3.20 -10.38 -16.49
N LEU A 43 2.58 -10.03 -17.61
CA LEU A 43 1.53 -9.01 -17.71
C LEU A 43 0.16 -9.69 -17.68
N VAL A 44 -0.71 -9.29 -16.76
CA VAL A 44 -2.11 -9.74 -16.72
C VAL A 44 -2.86 -9.10 -17.89
N LYS A 45 -3.20 -9.88 -18.91
CA LYS A 45 -3.89 -9.37 -20.11
C LYS A 45 -5.41 -9.33 -19.95
N GLU A 46 -5.97 -10.27 -19.21
CA GLU A 46 -7.42 -10.34 -18.96
C GLU A 46 -7.71 -11.16 -17.71
N ILE A 47 -8.85 -10.85 -17.08
CA ILE A 47 -9.47 -11.68 -16.05
C ILE A 47 -10.65 -12.41 -16.67
N VAL A 48 -10.54 -13.73 -16.74
CA VAL A 48 -11.49 -14.61 -17.39
C VAL A 48 -12.42 -15.20 -16.35
N HIS A 49 -13.73 -15.06 -16.57
CA HIS A 49 -14.69 -15.84 -15.83
C HIS A 49 -14.63 -17.30 -16.29
N ASP A 50 -14.34 -18.23 -15.38
CA ASP A 50 -14.32 -19.67 -15.65
C ASP A 50 -15.55 -20.33 -15.02
N PRO A 51 -16.63 -20.62 -15.77
CA PRO A 51 -17.87 -21.17 -15.20
C PRO A 51 -17.69 -22.57 -14.60
N GLY A 52 -16.66 -23.31 -15.05
CA GLY A 52 -16.28 -24.62 -14.51
C GLY A 52 -15.47 -24.56 -13.21
N ARG A 53 -15.15 -23.36 -12.71
CA ARG A 53 -14.38 -23.12 -11.48
C ARG A 53 -15.02 -22.00 -10.66
N GLY A 54 -15.07 -22.14 -9.33
CA GLY A 54 -15.64 -21.09 -8.47
C GLY A 54 -14.86 -19.76 -8.48
N ALA A 55 -13.60 -19.80 -8.92
CA ALA A 55 -12.66 -18.68 -8.95
C ALA A 55 -12.40 -18.23 -10.40
N PRO A 56 -12.29 -16.90 -10.66
CA PRO A 56 -11.86 -16.40 -11.96
C PRO A 56 -10.39 -16.71 -12.21
N LEU A 57 -10.00 -16.61 -13.48
CA LEU A 57 -8.64 -16.85 -13.94
C LEU A 57 -7.99 -15.56 -14.41
N ALA A 58 -6.69 -15.42 -14.18
CA ALA A 58 -5.88 -14.37 -14.76
C ALA A 58 -5.09 -14.96 -15.94
N ARG A 59 -5.29 -14.43 -17.15
CA ARG A 59 -4.47 -14.79 -18.31
C ARG A 59 -3.23 -13.91 -18.31
N VAL A 60 -2.09 -14.50 -17.96
CA VAL A 60 -0.82 -13.80 -17.76
C VAL A 60 0.13 -14.11 -18.90
N VAL A 61 0.64 -13.07 -19.55
CA VAL A 61 1.59 -13.18 -20.66
C VAL A 61 3.00 -12.91 -20.16
N PHE A 62 3.85 -13.92 -20.26
CA PHE A 62 5.27 -13.84 -19.94
C PHE A 62 6.09 -13.71 -21.23
N ARG A 63 7.21 -12.98 -21.17
CA ARG A 63 8.25 -13.10 -22.20
C ARG A 63 9.11 -14.31 -21.86
N ASP A 64 9.38 -15.16 -22.85
CA ASP A 64 10.26 -16.32 -22.67
C ASP A 64 11.70 -15.82 -22.43
N PRO A 65 12.36 -16.25 -21.34
CA PRO A 65 13.70 -15.76 -21.01
C PRO A 65 14.80 -16.32 -21.93
N TYR A 66 14.53 -17.39 -22.69
CA TYR A 66 15.53 -18.07 -23.54
C TYR A 66 15.27 -17.89 -25.04
N ARG A 67 14.05 -17.53 -25.45
CA ARG A 67 13.67 -17.38 -26.86
C ARG A 67 12.87 -16.11 -27.06
N TYR A 68 12.95 -15.51 -28.24
CA TYR A 68 12.11 -14.35 -28.60
C TYR A 68 10.66 -14.78 -28.89
N LYS A 69 9.94 -15.19 -27.84
CA LYS A 69 8.52 -15.56 -27.90
C LYS A 69 7.80 -15.18 -26.62
N THR A 70 6.48 -15.02 -26.70
CA THR A 70 5.61 -14.85 -25.54
C THR A 70 4.99 -16.19 -25.14
N ARG A 71 4.85 -16.42 -23.83
CA ARG A 71 4.12 -17.57 -23.28
C ARG A 71 2.95 -17.07 -22.47
N THR A 72 1.75 -17.52 -22.83
CA THR A 72 0.53 -17.21 -22.11
C THR A 72 0.22 -18.36 -21.16
N GLU A 73 0.11 -18.04 -19.87
CA GLU A 73 -0.28 -18.99 -18.84
C GLU A 73 -1.54 -18.48 -18.15
N THR A 74 -2.33 -19.40 -17.59
CA THR A 74 -3.58 -19.05 -16.93
C THR A 74 -3.52 -19.41 -15.45
N PHE A 75 -3.53 -18.38 -14.61
CA PHE A 75 -3.37 -18.50 -13.16
C PHE A 75 -4.74 -18.38 -12.47
N ILE A 76 -4.84 -18.86 -11.23
CA ILE A 76 -5.97 -18.49 -10.37
C ILE A 76 -5.82 -16.99 -10.05
N ALA A 77 -6.86 -16.20 -10.31
CA ALA A 77 -6.83 -14.79 -9.96
C ALA A 77 -6.95 -14.63 -8.44
N THR A 78 -6.12 -13.77 -7.85
CA THR A 78 -6.22 -13.37 -6.44
C THR A 78 -7.03 -12.08 -6.32
N GLU A 79 -7.63 -11.84 -5.16
CA GLU A 79 -8.25 -10.55 -4.86
C GLU A 79 -7.22 -9.43 -5.01
N GLY A 80 -7.62 -8.33 -5.63
CA GLY A 80 -6.71 -7.22 -5.94
C GLY A 80 -5.89 -7.36 -7.23
N ILE A 81 -5.93 -8.51 -7.94
CA ILE A 81 -5.35 -8.57 -9.30
C ILE A 81 -6.24 -7.83 -10.30
N ALA A 82 -5.64 -6.94 -11.09
CA ALA A 82 -6.29 -6.22 -12.17
C ALA A 82 -5.66 -6.48 -13.55
N THR A 83 -6.43 -6.28 -14.62
CA THR A 83 -5.90 -6.24 -16.00
C THR A 83 -4.89 -5.11 -16.13
N GLY A 84 -3.76 -5.36 -16.79
CA GLY A 84 -2.65 -4.41 -16.93
C GLY A 84 -1.61 -4.50 -15.81
N GLN A 85 -1.89 -5.21 -14.71
CA GLN A 85 -0.95 -5.41 -13.62
C GLN A 85 0.18 -6.39 -14.00
N PHE A 86 1.37 -6.17 -13.45
CA PHE A 86 2.48 -7.13 -13.53
C PHE A 86 2.45 -8.11 -12.37
N VAL A 87 2.62 -9.40 -12.68
CA VAL A 87 2.82 -10.48 -11.72
C VAL A 87 4.24 -11.01 -11.84
N TYR A 88 4.94 -11.14 -10.72
CA TYR A 88 6.32 -11.60 -10.66
C TYR A 88 6.37 -13.02 -10.08
N CYS A 89 7.02 -13.93 -10.80
CA CYS A 89 7.17 -15.33 -10.37
C CYS A 89 8.66 -15.63 -10.15
N GLY A 90 9.07 -15.93 -8.91
CA GLY A 90 10.40 -16.45 -8.58
C GLY A 90 10.93 -16.06 -7.21
N LYS A 91 12.10 -16.60 -6.85
CA LYS A 91 12.73 -16.43 -5.53
C LYS A 91 13.03 -14.97 -5.17
N LYS A 92 13.34 -14.13 -6.16
CA LYS A 92 13.63 -12.70 -5.97
C LYS A 92 12.43 -11.78 -6.24
N ALA A 93 11.22 -12.32 -6.39
CA ALA A 93 10.02 -11.50 -6.51
C ALA A 93 9.71 -10.79 -5.18
N GLY A 94 9.13 -9.59 -5.23
CA GLY A 94 8.70 -8.86 -4.04
C GLY A 94 7.45 -9.49 -3.39
N LEU A 95 7.25 -9.23 -2.09
CA LEU A 95 6.07 -9.65 -1.33
C LEU A 95 4.86 -8.78 -1.71
N ALA A 96 4.21 -9.09 -2.84
CA ALA A 96 3.02 -8.40 -3.30
C ALA A 96 1.94 -9.39 -3.74
N VAL A 97 0.67 -8.97 -3.62
CA VAL A 97 -0.49 -9.79 -3.97
C VAL A 97 -0.44 -10.19 -5.45
N GLY A 98 -0.66 -11.47 -5.71
CA GLY A 98 -0.58 -12.08 -7.04
C GLY A 98 0.80 -12.60 -7.43
N ASN A 99 1.87 -12.17 -6.76
CA ASN A 99 3.22 -12.71 -7.01
C ASN A 99 3.35 -14.16 -6.54
N VAL A 100 4.23 -14.91 -7.21
CA VAL A 100 4.48 -16.33 -6.94
C VAL A 100 5.90 -16.49 -6.42
N LEU A 101 6.03 -16.95 -5.18
CA LEU A 101 7.32 -17.13 -4.51
C LEU A 101 7.45 -18.55 -3.94
N PRO A 102 8.68 -19.04 -3.73
CA PRO A 102 8.90 -20.19 -2.89
C PRO A 102 8.42 -19.89 -1.46
N ILE A 103 7.75 -20.84 -0.82
CA ILE A 103 7.14 -20.66 0.50
C ILE A 103 8.20 -20.36 1.57
N SER A 104 9.46 -20.77 1.38
CA SER A 104 10.60 -20.37 2.23
C SER A 104 10.86 -18.86 2.30
N ALA A 105 10.52 -18.12 1.26
CA ALA A 105 10.78 -16.68 1.18
C ALA A 105 9.63 -15.84 1.77
N LEU A 106 8.56 -16.50 2.23
CA LEU A 106 7.37 -15.83 2.74
C LEU A 106 7.42 -15.76 4.26
N PRO A 107 7.36 -14.56 4.88
CA PRO A 107 7.32 -14.43 6.34
C PRO A 107 6.15 -15.18 6.98
N GLU A 108 6.31 -15.51 8.26
CA GLU A 108 5.22 -16.09 9.06
C GLU A 108 4.02 -15.15 9.10
N GLY A 109 2.81 -15.70 9.04
CA GLY A 109 1.57 -14.94 8.92
C GLY A 109 1.17 -14.57 7.49
N THR A 110 2.03 -14.78 6.48
CA THR A 110 1.70 -14.46 5.09
C THR A 110 0.49 -15.27 4.60
N ILE A 111 -0.47 -14.58 3.98
CA ILE A 111 -1.65 -15.17 3.35
C ILE A 111 -1.29 -15.60 1.93
N ILE A 112 -1.54 -16.88 1.62
CA ILE A 112 -1.19 -17.50 0.35
C ILE A 112 -2.33 -18.33 -0.22
N CYS A 113 -2.34 -18.50 -1.53
CA CYS A 113 -3.26 -19.37 -2.25
C CYS A 113 -2.55 -20.11 -3.39
N ASN A 114 -3.24 -21.05 -4.02
CA ASN A 114 -2.69 -21.87 -5.11
C ASN A 114 -1.32 -22.49 -4.78
N VAL A 115 -1.23 -23.06 -3.58
CA VAL A 115 0.02 -23.54 -2.97
C VAL A 115 0.41 -24.90 -3.57
N GLU A 116 1.67 -25.07 -3.91
CA GLU A 116 2.24 -26.35 -4.33
C GLU A 116 2.39 -27.29 -3.13
N GLU A 117 1.79 -28.48 -3.19
CA GLU A 117 1.97 -29.53 -2.17
C GLU A 117 3.33 -30.20 -2.36
N LYS A 118 3.72 -30.43 -3.61
CA LYS A 118 5.05 -30.89 -4.01
C LYS A 118 5.68 -29.87 -4.95
N PRO A 119 6.98 -29.56 -4.82
CA PRO A 119 7.65 -28.63 -5.73
C PRO A 119 7.43 -29.01 -7.19
N GLY A 120 6.88 -28.09 -7.98
CA GLY A 120 6.60 -28.32 -9.40
C GLY A 120 5.26 -28.98 -9.74
N ASP A 121 4.38 -29.23 -8.77
CA ASP A 121 2.99 -29.68 -9.03
C ASP A 121 2.08 -28.56 -9.61
N ARG A 122 2.62 -27.34 -9.73
CA ARG A 122 1.99 -26.15 -10.31
C ARG A 122 0.72 -25.68 -9.59
N GLY A 123 0.56 -26.04 -8.32
CA GLY A 123 -0.47 -25.54 -7.41
C GLY A 123 -1.61 -26.55 -7.18
N SER A 124 -1.75 -27.03 -5.96
CA SER A 124 -2.71 -28.09 -5.58
C SER A 124 -3.60 -27.72 -4.38
N LEU A 125 -3.16 -26.83 -3.49
CA LEU A 125 -3.88 -26.46 -2.27
C LEU A 125 -4.40 -25.02 -2.30
N ALA A 126 -5.46 -24.73 -1.52
CA ALA A 126 -6.09 -23.41 -1.39
C ALA A 126 -6.43 -22.73 -2.74
N ARG A 127 -7.27 -23.40 -3.55
CA ARG A 127 -7.54 -23.04 -4.97
C ARG A 127 -8.96 -22.56 -5.26
N THR A 128 -9.82 -22.52 -4.25
CA THR A 128 -11.25 -22.20 -4.38
C THR A 128 -11.50 -20.73 -4.07
N SER A 129 -12.55 -20.14 -4.66
CA SER A 129 -12.99 -18.75 -4.41
C SER A 129 -13.01 -18.39 -2.92
N GLY A 130 -12.48 -17.23 -2.55
CA GLY A 130 -12.45 -16.72 -1.17
C GLY A 130 -11.53 -17.48 -0.22
N ASN A 131 -10.78 -18.45 -0.72
CA ASN A 131 -10.01 -19.36 0.11
C ASN A 131 -8.52 -19.00 0.13
N TYR A 132 -7.85 -19.33 1.23
CA TYR A 132 -6.43 -19.06 1.42
C TYR A 132 -5.83 -20.02 2.46
N ALA A 133 -4.51 -20.05 2.54
CA ALA A 133 -3.73 -20.69 3.59
C ALA A 133 -2.80 -19.65 4.24
N THR A 134 -2.35 -19.92 5.45
CA THR A 134 -1.47 -19.00 6.20
C THR A 134 -0.15 -19.69 6.50
N VAL A 135 0.98 -19.03 6.21
CA VAL A 135 2.30 -19.52 6.64
C VAL A 135 2.38 -19.42 8.17
N ILE A 136 2.64 -20.54 8.85
CA ILE A 136 2.73 -20.58 10.32
C ILE A 136 4.17 -20.44 10.78
N GLY A 137 5.09 -21.13 10.10
CA GLY A 137 6.50 -21.10 10.44
C GLY A 137 7.35 -22.03 9.60
N HIS A 138 8.66 -21.80 9.63
CA HIS A 138 9.66 -22.54 8.86
C HIS A 138 10.50 -23.42 9.77
N ASP A 139 10.72 -24.67 9.37
CA ASP A 139 11.48 -25.66 10.12
C ASP A 139 12.33 -26.51 9.16
N ALA A 140 13.66 -26.37 9.25
CA ALA A 140 14.67 -27.18 8.57
C ALA A 140 14.28 -27.74 7.17
N GLY A 141 13.99 -26.84 6.22
CA GLY A 141 13.68 -27.20 4.82
C GLY A 141 12.20 -27.56 4.55
N LYS A 142 11.34 -27.48 5.56
CA LYS A 142 9.88 -27.56 5.45
C LYS A 142 9.22 -26.29 6.01
N THR A 143 8.08 -25.93 5.44
CA THR A 143 7.24 -24.83 5.93
C THR A 143 5.90 -25.39 6.37
N ARG A 144 5.47 -25.01 7.58
CA ARG A 144 4.14 -25.33 8.10
C ARG A 144 3.15 -24.27 7.62
N VAL A 145 2.09 -24.70 6.95
CA VAL A 145 0.99 -23.84 6.53
C VAL A 145 -0.31 -24.27 7.22
N ARG A 146 -1.13 -23.29 7.59
CA ARG A 146 -2.50 -23.50 8.07
C ARG A 146 -3.41 -23.48 6.85
N LEU A 147 -4.04 -24.62 6.58
CA LEU A 147 -5.08 -24.71 5.56
C LEU A 147 -6.35 -24.03 6.06
N PRO A 148 -7.26 -23.64 5.15
CA PRO A 148 -8.50 -22.97 5.52
C PRO A 148 -9.46 -23.84 6.33
N SER A 149 -9.25 -25.17 6.33
CA SER A 149 -9.92 -26.10 7.24
C SER A 149 -9.42 -26.04 8.69
N GLY A 150 -8.46 -25.16 9.00
CA GLY A 150 -7.73 -25.13 10.27
C GLY A 150 -6.62 -26.18 10.38
N ALA A 151 -6.58 -27.17 9.48
CA ALA A 151 -5.56 -28.21 9.48
C ALA A 151 -4.16 -27.63 9.20
N LYS A 152 -3.17 -28.02 9.99
CA LYS A 152 -1.77 -27.64 9.77
C LYS A 152 -1.11 -28.69 8.87
N LYS A 153 -0.51 -28.27 7.77
CA LYS A 153 0.20 -29.15 6.83
C LYS A 153 1.65 -28.70 6.69
N SER A 154 2.58 -29.66 6.70
CA SER A 154 3.99 -29.39 6.42
C SER A 154 4.25 -29.59 4.93
N ILE A 155 4.81 -28.58 4.28
CA ILE A 155 5.12 -28.57 2.85
C ILE A 155 6.63 -28.35 2.68
N ILE A 156 7.24 -28.88 1.61
CA ILE A 156 8.66 -28.64 1.33
C ILE A 156 8.87 -27.14 1.06
N SER A 157 9.88 -26.51 1.68
CA SER A 157 10.04 -25.05 1.61
C SER A 157 10.37 -24.51 0.22
N THR A 158 10.78 -25.36 -0.73
CA THR A 158 10.99 -25.00 -2.13
C THR A 158 9.70 -25.00 -2.98
N SER A 159 8.59 -25.52 -2.44
CA SER A 159 7.27 -25.40 -3.07
C SER A 159 6.90 -23.93 -3.22
N ARG A 160 6.15 -23.60 -4.27
CA ARG A 160 5.70 -22.22 -4.55
C ARG A 160 4.28 -21.97 -4.09
N ALA A 161 3.96 -20.71 -3.83
CA ALA A 161 2.60 -20.25 -3.59
C ALA A 161 2.38 -18.86 -4.18
N THR A 162 1.13 -18.55 -4.52
CA THR A 162 0.71 -17.20 -4.89
C THR A 162 0.34 -16.42 -3.64
N ILE A 163 0.85 -15.21 -3.46
CA ILE A 163 0.50 -14.36 -2.32
C ILE A 163 -0.92 -13.81 -2.50
N GLY A 164 -1.75 -13.92 -1.46
CA GLY A 164 -3.10 -13.38 -1.42
C GLY A 164 -4.22 -14.43 -1.30
N ILE A 165 -5.46 -13.94 -1.38
CA ILE A 165 -6.69 -14.73 -1.28
C ILE A 165 -7.21 -14.98 -2.69
N VAL A 166 -7.79 -16.15 -2.96
CA VAL A 166 -8.41 -16.43 -4.27
C VAL A 166 -9.60 -15.50 -4.50
N ALA A 167 -9.65 -14.85 -5.67
CA ALA A 167 -10.70 -13.90 -6.02
C ALA A 167 -12.10 -14.48 -5.94
N GLY A 168 -13.03 -13.67 -5.42
CA GLY A 168 -14.45 -13.99 -5.30
C GLY A 168 -14.86 -14.39 -3.88
N GLY A 169 -14.27 -13.78 -2.85
CA GLY A 169 -14.66 -13.91 -1.45
C GLY A 169 -16.13 -13.57 -1.19
N GLY A 170 -16.75 -12.65 -1.92
CA GLY A 170 -18.19 -12.35 -1.78
C GLY A 170 -19.16 -13.45 -2.27
N ARG A 171 -18.68 -14.62 -2.74
CA ARG A 171 -19.52 -15.74 -3.19
C ARG A 171 -19.84 -16.77 -2.09
N ILE A 172 -19.20 -16.67 -0.93
CA ILE A 172 -19.45 -17.55 0.23
C ILE A 172 -20.59 -17.04 1.12
N ASP A 173 -20.92 -15.75 1.06
CA ASP A 173 -22.10 -15.22 1.72
C ASP A 173 -23.35 -15.53 0.90
N LYS A 174 -24.35 -16.16 1.53
CA LYS A 174 -25.69 -16.29 0.94
C LYS A 174 -26.33 -14.90 1.05
N PRO A 175 -26.48 -14.13 -0.04
CA PRO A 175 -27.09 -12.82 0.08
C PRO A 175 -28.58 -13.01 0.41
N MET A 176 -29.05 -12.38 1.49
CA MET A 176 -30.48 -12.20 1.70
C MET A 176 -30.97 -11.18 0.66
N LEU A 177 -31.72 -11.64 -0.34
CA LEU A 177 -32.17 -10.81 -1.46
C LEU A 177 -33.70 -10.69 -1.46
N LYS A 178 -34.21 -9.46 -1.63
CA LYS A 178 -35.62 -9.22 -2.01
C LYS A 178 -35.91 -9.82 -3.39
N ALA A 179 -37.05 -10.49 -3.52
CA ALA A 179 -37.50 -11.13 -4.76
C ALA A 179 -37.67 -10.08 -5.88
N GLY A 180 -36.86 -10.18 -6.94
CA GLY A 180 -36.87 -9.24 -8.06
C GLY A 180 -35.82 -9.59 -9.12
N ARG A 181 -35.49 -8.67 -10.04
CA ARG A 181 -34.58 -8.91 -11.21
C ARG A 181 -33.25 -9.60 -10.86
N MET A 182 -32.73 -9.38 -9.66
CA MET A 182 -31.51 -10.05 -9.18
C MET A 182 -31.71 -11.54 -8.87
N HIS A 183 -32.90 -11.98 -8.46
CA HIS A 183 -33.26 -13.40 -8.29
C HIS A 183 -33.16 -14.15 -9.63
N HIS A 184 -33.75 -13.61 -10.71
CA HIS A 184 -33.69 -14.24 -12.04
C HIS A 184 -32.27 -14.22 -12.65
N LYS A 185 -31.48 -13.17 -12.38
CA LYS A 185 -30.06 -13.10 -12.74
C LYS A 185 -29.22 -14.17 -12.03
N MET A 186 -29.57 -14.54 -10.79
CA MET A 186 -28.86 -15.55 -10.01
C MET A 186 -29.38 -16.99 -10.24
N ALA A 187 -30.66 -17.17 -10.57
CA ALA A 187 -31.24 -18.46 -10.94
C ALA A 187 -30.53 -19.09 -12.17
N ARG A 188 -30.10 -18.27 -13.13
CA ARG A 188 -29.26 -18.71 -14.27
C ARG A 188 -27.89 -19.26 -13.88
N LYS A 189 -27.40 -18.98 -12.65
CA LYS A 189 -26.15 -19.52 -12.09
C LYS A 189 -26.37 -20.81 -11.27
N ARG A 190 -27.52 -21.46 -11.43
CA ARG A 190 -27.89 -22.79 -10.89
C ARG A 190 -27.92 -22.94 -9.36
N ASN A 191 -27.96 -21.86 -8.58
CA ASN A 191 -27.96 -21.92 -7.10
C ASN A 191 -26.82 -22.79 -6.49
N VAL A 192 -25.75 -23.05 -7.24
CA VAL A 192 -24.61 -23.83 -6.75
C VAL A 192 -23.66 -22.88 -6.05
N TRP A 193 -23.89 -22.69 -4.75
CA TRP A 193 -22.94 -22.03 -3.87
C TRP A 193 -21.70 -22.93 -3.75
N PRO A 194 -20.48 -22.44 -4.04
CA PRO A 194 -19.27 -23.19 -3.76
C PRO A 194 -19.13 -23.35 -2.25
N LYS A 195 -19.63 -24.46 -1.70
CA LYS A 195 -19.30 -24.89 -0.35
C LYS A 195 -17.86 -25.42 -0.38
N THR A 196 -16.91 -24.62 0.10
CA THR A 196 -15.59 -25.16 0.43
C THR A 196 -15.77 -26.17 1.56
N ARG A 197 -15.15 -27.35 1.44
CA ARG A 197 -15.11 -28.36 2.50
C ARG A 197 -14.19 -27.92 3.68
N GLY A 198 -14.14 -26.62 3.95
CA GLY A 198 -13.19 -25.95 4.82
C GLY A 198 -13.81 -25.25 6.04
N VAL A 199 -15.12 -25.03 6.05
CA VAL A 199 -15.85 -24.80 7.29
C VAL A 199 -16.93 -25.87 7.34
N ALA A 200 -16.55 -27.04 7.87
CA ALA A 200 -17.57 -27.94 8.38
C ALA A 200 -18.20 -27.21 9.57
N MET A 201 -19.31 -26.52 9.32
CA MET A 201 -20.32 -26.34 10.35
C MET A 201 -20.53 -27.75 10.93
N ASN A 202 -20.27 -27.89 12.22
CA ASN A 202 -20.48 -29.16 12.91
C ASN A 202 -21.91 -29.63 12.54
N PRO A 203 -22.17 -30.91 12.20
CA PRO A 203 -23.51 -31.37 11.80
C PRO A 203 -24.61 -31.22 12.86
N VAL A 204 -24.34 -30.47 13.93
CA VAL A 204 -25.16 -30.26 15.12
C VAL A 204 -25.73 -28.85 15.20
N GLU A 205 -25.38 -27.91 14.31
CA GLU A 205 -26.14 -26.65 14.20
C GLU A 205 -27.43 -26.86 13.41
N SER A 206 -28.39 -27.49 14.09
CA SER A 206 -29.79 -27.46 13.70
C SER A 206 -30.37 -26.06 13.98
N VAL A 207 -31.39 -25.65 13.22
CA VAL A 207 -32.15 -24.39 13.42
C VAL A 207 -32.78 -24.29 14.83
N HIS A 208 -32.66 -25.32 15.66
CA HIS A 208 -33.20 -25.38 17.02
C HIS A 208 -32.14 -25.60 18.12
N GLY A 209 -30.87 -25.28 17.86
CA GLY A 209 -29.83 -25.23 18.89
C GLY A 209 -29.27 -26.60 19.26
N GLY A 210 -27.95 -26.73 19.20
CA GLY A 210 -27.24 -27.98 19.47
C GLY A 210 -25.96 -27.74 20.26
N GLY A 211 -26.11 -27.57 21.57
CA GLY A 211 -25.02 -27.58 22.55
C GLY A 211 -25.60 -27.83 23.94
N ASN A 212 -25.00 -28.75 24.70
CA ASN A 212 -25.36 -28.95 26.11
C ASN A 212 -25.21 -27.62 26.86
N HIS A 213 -26.27 -27.22 27.58
CA HIS A 213 -26.42 -25.97 28.35
C HIS A 213 -26.94 -24.73 27.62
N GLN A 214 -27.90 -24.87 26.70
CA GLN A 214 -28.75 -23.76 26.28
C GLN A 214 -30.22 -24.17 26.44
N HIS A 215 -30.93 -23.53 27.37
CA HIS A 215 -32.35 -23.79 27.65
C HIS A 215 -33.22 -23.34 26.47
N ILE A 216 -33.96 -24.29 25.88
CA ILE A 216 -35.05 -23.99 24.94
C ILE A 216 -36.28 -23.66 25.81
N GLY A 217 -36.77 -22.42 25.76
CA GLY A 217 -37.95 -21.96 26.50
C GLY A 217 -39.30 -22.56 26.07
N LYS A 218 -39.32 -23.82 25.60
CA LYS A 218 -40.52 -24.64 25.30
C LYS A 218 -40.16 -26.13 25.13
N ALA A 219 -41.12 -27.02 25.44
CA ALA A 219 -40.88 -28.47 25.53
C ALA A 219 -40.51 -29.11 24.18
N SER A 220 -39.44 -29.93 24.17
CA SER A 220 -38.77 -30.45 22.97
C SER A 220 -39.07 -31.93 22.64
N THR A 221 -40.29 -32.42 22.85
CA THR A 221 -40.67 -33.82 22.57
C THR A 221 -41.67 -33.95 21.42
N PHE A 222 -41.44 -34.90 20.51
CA PHE A 222 -42.25 -35.12 19.30
C PHE A 222 -42.86 -36.54 19.23
N SER A 223 -43.89 -36.68 18.39
CA SER A 223 -44.67 -37.92 18.17
C SER A 223 -43.83 -39.04 17.55
N LYS A 224 -44.22 -40.29 17.82
CA LYS A 224 -43.51 -41.50 17.37
C LYS A 224 -43.80 -41.86 15.91
N ASP A 225 -44.94 -41.41 15.40
CA ASP A 225 -45.41 -41.72 14.03
C ASP A 225 -44.92 -40.69 13.00
N ALA A 226 -43.88 -39.92 13.35
CA ALA A 226 -43.26 -38.97 12.44
C ALA A 226 -42.52 -39.68 11.30
N VAL A 227 -42.71 -39.16 10.08
CA VAL A 227 -42.22 -39.73 8.82
C VAL A 227 -40.67 -39.75 8.76
N ALA A 228 -40.10 -40.73 8.06
CA ALA A 228 -38.66 -40.93 7.98
C ALA A 228 -37.94 -39.72 7.35
N GLY A 229 -37.17 -39.00 8.16
CA GLY A 229 -36.37 -37.84 7.73
C GLY A 229 -36.49 -36.61 8.65
N GLN A 230 -37.51 -36.55 9.51
CA GLN A 230 -37.68 -35.48 10.49
C GLN A 230 -37.06 -35.87 11.85
N LYS A 231 -35.96 -35.24 12.27
CA LYS A 231 -35.44 -35.37 13.64
C LYS A 231 -34.90 -34.04 14.17
N THR A 232 -35.58 -33.47 15.17
CA THR A 232 -35.07 -32.37 16.01
C THR A 232 -35.54 -32.52 17.46
N GLY A 233 -34.72 -33.20 18.30
CA GLY A 233 -34.78 -33.29 19.78
C GLY A 233 -34.79 -34.74 20.33
N LEU A 234 -35.35 -35.00 21.53
CA LEU A 234 -35.43 -36.34 22.14
C LEU A 234 -36.80 -36.99 21.85
N ARG A 235 -36.80 -38.26 21.39
CA ARG A 235 -38.03 -39.06 21.29
C ARG A 235 -38.63 -39.21 22.70
N ARG A 236 -39.94 -38.98 22.83
CA ARG A 236 -40.68 -39.25 24.07
C ARG A 236 -40.29 -40.64 24.61
N ALA A 237 -39.89 -40.72 25.87
CA ALA A 237 -39.49 -41.98 26.48
C ALA A 237 -40.61 -43.02 26.29
N ARG A 238 -40.21 -44.26 26.03
CA ARG A 238 -41.13 -45.40 25.97
C ARG A 238 -41.84 -45.43 27.32
N ARG A 239 -43.16 -45.21 27.35
CA ARG A 239 -43.97 -45.77 28.43
C ARG A 239 -43.89 -47.28 28.26
N THR A 240 -42.85 -47.90 28.81
CA THR A 240 -42.82 -49.34 29.10
C THR A 240 -43.56 -49.57 30.39
N VAL A 241 -44.82 -49.15 30.42
CA VAL A 241 -45.88 -49.68 31.29
C VAL A 241 -47.16 -49.36 30.52
N SER A 242 -47.94 -50.37 30.16
CA SER A 242 -49.33 -50.10 29.79
C SER A 242 -49.97 -49.37 30.97
N LEU A 243 -50.77 -48.35 30.67
CA LEU A 243 -51.63 -47.68 31.65
C LEU A 243 -52.80 -48.57 32.11
N SER A 244 -52.58 -49.89 32.10
CA SER A 244 -53.41 -50.91 32.74
C SER A 244 -52.70 -51.63 33.89
N VAL A 245 -51.44 -51.30 34.21
CA VAL A 245 -50.69 -51.91 35.35
C VAL A 245 -50.23 -50.89 36.39
N ALA A 246 -50.18 -49.59 36.05
CA ALA A 246 -49.86 -48.56 37.04
C ALA A 246 -51.01 -48.26 38.02
N THR A 247 -52.25 -48.60 37.66
CA THR A 247 -53.43 -48.46 38.53
C THR A 247 -53.57 -49.62 39.53
N SER A 248 -52.84 -50.74 39.34
CA SER A 248 -52.83 -51.84 40.32
C SER A 248 -51.63 -51.82 41.27
N ILE A 249 -50.60 -51.01 40.99
CA ILE A 249 -49.42 -50.89 41.87
C ILE A 249 -49.57 -49.75 42.87
N TYR A 250 -50.29 -48.67 42.52
CA TYR A 250 -50.67 -47.64 43.50
C TYR A 250 -51.76 -48.10 44.48
N ALA A 251 -52.61 -49.08 44.09
CA ALA A 251 -53.55 -49.72 45.01
C ALA A 251 -52.90 -50.82 45.90
N ARG A 252 -51.60 -51.13 45.69
CA ARG A 252 -50.88 -52.17 46.45
C ARG A 252 -49.71 -51.64 47.28
N ALA A 253 -49.25 -50.42 47.02
CA ALA A 253 -48.34 -49.70 47.91
C ALA A 253 -49.03 -49.22 49.19
N ASP A 254 -50.36 -49.00 49.16
CA ASP A 254 -51.17 -48.69 50.36
C ASP A 254 -51.59 -49.93 51.18
N SER A 255 -51.46 -51.16 50.63
CA SER A 255 -51.73 -52.41 51.38
C SER A 255 -50.47 -53.15 51.83
N LEU A 256 -49.28 -52.68 51.45
CA LEU A 256 -48.00 -53.16 51.98
C LEU A 256 -47.55 -52.41 53.26
N MET A 257 -48.39 -51.51 53.76
CA MET A 257 -48.37 -51.03 55.15
C MET A 257 -49.19 -51.91 56.10
N ASP A 258 -49.90 -52.93 55.60
CA ASP A 258 -50.60 -53.91 56.43
C ASP A 258 -50.06 -55.32 56.12
N GLY A 259 -49.14 -55.79 56.95
CA GLY A 259 -48.46 -57.07 56.78
C GLY A 259 -49.41 -58.24 56.55
N ARG A 260 -49.25 -58.95 55.43
CA ARG A 260 -49.75 -60.33 55.24
C ARG A 260 -49.02 -61.04 54.09
N VAL A 261 -48.44 -62.19 54.45
CA VAL A 261 -47.70 -63.17 53.62
C VAL A 261 -48.63 -63.90 52.64
N SER A 262 -48.14 -64.34 51.47
CA SER A 262 -48.43 -65.68 50.89
C SER A 262 -47.74 -65.93 49.52
N SER A 263 -47.38 -67.19 49.34
CA SER A 263 -46.66 -67.97 48.32
C SER A 263 -47.16 -67.92 46.86
N ALA A 264 -46.24 -68.06 45.89
CA ALA A 264 -46.22 -69.16 44.90
C ALA A 264 -45.20 -68.94 43.76
N VAL A 265 -44.39 -69.97 43.48
CA VAL A 265 -43.51 -70.17 42.31
C VAL A 265 -44.07 -71.36 41.51
N PRO A 266 -43.98 -71.37 40.16
CA PRO A 266 -43.32 -72.50 39.44
C PRO A 266 -42.58 -72.02 38.16
N SER A 267 -41.66 -72.72 37.49
CA SER A 267 -40.96 -74.01 37.63
C SER A 267 -39.80 -74.03 36.62
N ALA A 268 -38.72 -74.73 36.95
CA ALA A 268 -37.51 -74.92 36.14
C ALA A 268 -37.61 -76.06 35.12
N SER A 269 -36.81 -76.01 34.03
CA SER A 269 -36.15 -77.19 33.45
C SER A 269 -35.27 -76.89 32.22
N ARG A 270 -33.94 -76.84 32.40
CA ARG A 270 -32.98 -77.67 31.65
C ARG A 270 -31.57 -77.59 32.27
N MET A 271 -31.11 -78.76 32.73
CA MET A 271 -29.90 -79.04 33.51
C MET A 271 -28.80 -79.68 32.62
N PHE A 272 -27.54 -79.30 32.88
CA PHE A 272 -26.32 -80.12 33.08
C PHE A 272 -25.81 -81.17 32.05
N ARG A 273 -24.52 -81.00 31.67
CA ARG A 273 -23.37 -81.96 31.82
C ARG A 273 -22.05 -81.22 31.42
N ARG A 274 -21.08 -81.04 32.34
CA ARG A 274 -19.77 -81.77 32.56
C ARG A 274 -18.71 -81.57 31.43
N SER A 275 -17.38 -81.46 31.59
CA SER A 275 -16.35 -81.31 32.66
C SER A 275 -14.92 -81.44 32.01
N GLN A 276 -13.83 -81.07 32.72
CA GLN A 276 -12.37 -81.34 32.49
C GLN A 276 -11.58 -80.40 31.51
N VAL A 277 -10.61 -79.56 31.97
CA VAL A 277 -9.12 -79.77 32.17
C VAL A 277 -8.31 -79.31 30.91
N LEU A 278 -7.15 -78.62 30.87
CA LEU A 278 -6.04 -78.23 31.77
C LEU A 278 -5.19 -77.08 31.10
N TYR A 279 -4.55 -76.25 31.92
CA TYR A 279 -3.17 -75.67 31.89
C TYR A 279 -2.65 -74.64 30.85
N ASP A 280 -1.80 -73.76 31.43
CA ASP A 280 -0.72 -72.89 30.92
C ASP A 280 -1.07 -71.58 30.16
N ASP A 281 -0.51 -70.41 30.47
CA ASP A 281 0.18 -69.90 31.65
C ASP A 281 0.28 -68.35 31.58
N CYS A 282 0.53 -67.77 32.75
CA CYS A 282 0.78 -66.39 33.18
C CYS A 282 1.65 -65.48 32.26
N SER A 283 1.21 -64.23 32.06
CA SER A 283 1.70 -62.98 32.71
C SER A 283 3.10 -62.47 32.29
N ALA A 284 3.18 -61.18 31.96
CA ALA A 284 4.00 -60.22 32.71
C ALA A 284 4.03 -58.81 32.08
N VAL A 285 3.41 -57.87 32.80
CA VAL A 285 3.78 -56.45 32.85
C VAL A 285 4.91 -56.30 33.89
N LEU A 286 5.81 -55.33 33.70
CA LEU A 286 6.84 -54.80 34.63
C LEU A 286 8.16 -55.59 34.83
N ARG A 287 9.27 -54.97 34.41
CA ARG A 287 10.56 -54.79 35.12
C ARG A 287 11.44 -53.81 34.31
N CYS A 288 11.60 -52.57 34.76
CA CYS A 288 12.73 -52.01 35.55
C CYS A 288 14.06 -51.79 34.79
N MET A 289 14.38 -50.49 34.61
CA MET A 289 15.67 -49.78 34.79
C MET A 289 17.03 -50.38 34.34
N ALA A 290 17.71 -49.58 33.49
CA ALA A 290 19.08 -49.02 33.65
C ALA A 290 20.23 -49.47 32.70
N PHE A 291 21.12 -48.48 32.46
CA PHE A 291 22.47 -48.43 31.83
C PHE A 291 22.56 -48.50 30.28
N ILE A 292 22.94 -47.44 29.56
CA ILE A 292 24.20 -46.65 29.42
C ILE A 292 25.20 -47.26 28.42
N GLU A 293 25.56 -46.40 27.46
CA GLU A 293 26.79 -46.29 26.66
C GLU A 293 27.10 -47.16 25.43
N SER A 294 27.61 -46.41 24.45
CA SER A 294 28.66 -46.73 23.47
C SER A 294 28.25 -47.43 22.17
N GLY A 295 28.82 -46.94 21.06
CA GLY A 295 28.95 -47.76 19.85
C GLY A 295 28.77 -47.05 18.51
N SER A 296 29.76 -46.25 18.13
CA SER A 296 30.03 -45.82 16.76
C SER A 296 29.82 -46.90 15.70
N VAL A 297 29.23 -46.55 14.55
CA VAL A 297 29.50 -47.25 13.28
C VAL A 297 29.80 -46.23 12.17
N ARG A 298 31.02 -46.35 11.66
CA ARG A 298 31.65 -45.61 10.57
C ARG A 298 31.76 -46.57 9.38
N VAL A 299 31.27 -46.22 8.19
CA VAL A 299 31.54 -46.90 6.90
C VAL A 299 31.51 -45.80 5.82
N SER A 300 32.65 -45.25 5.39
CA SER A 300 33.58 -45.70 4.32
C SER A 300 33.38 -44.93 2.99
N MET A 301 34.43 -44.20 2.59
CA MET A 301 34.62 -43.50 1.31
C MET A 301 34.88 -44.46 0.14
N ARG A 302 34.56 -44.01 -1.08
CA ARG A 302 35.34 -44.12 -2.34
C ARG A 302 34.53 -43.47 -3.48
N SER A 303 34.94 -42.30 -3.98
CA SER A 303 35.82 -42.07 -5.15
C SER A 303 35.12 -42.20 -6.51
N ALA A 304 35.04 -41.10 -7.27
CA ALA A 304 35.39 -41.06 -8.70
C ALA A 304 35.25 -39.63 -9.24
N GLN A 305 36.40 -39.01 -9.50
CA GLN A 305 36.60 -37.85 -10.36
C GLN A 305 36.53 -38.28 -11.84
N HIS A 306 36.07 -37.39 -12.73
CA HIS A 306 36.36 -37.21 -14.17
C HIS A 306 35.15 -36.44 -14.76
N THR A 307 35.21 -35.34 -15.50
CA THR A 307 36.24 -34.87 -16.42
C THR A 307 36.07 -33.36 -16.70
N ARG A 308 37.21 -32.71 -16.93
CA ARG A 308 37.49 -31.41 -17.55
C ARG A 308 36.59 -31.05 -18.73
N MET A 309 36.33 -29.76 -18.99
CA MET A 309 37.05 -29.01 -20.03
C MET A 309 36.65 -27.52 -20.15
N ILE A 310 37.70 -26.70 -20.38
CA ILE A 310 37.75 -25.36 -21.00
C ILE A 310 37.41 -24.15 -20.12
N ALA A 311 38.49 -23.64 -19.55
CA ALA A 311 38.69 -22.23 -19.21
C ALA A 311 38.85 -21.36 -20.47
N ARG A 312 38.71 -20.04 -20.25
CA ARG A 312 39.13 -18.88 -21.07
C ARG A 312 38.09 -18.29 -22.04
N ARG A 313 37.44 -17.22 -21.59
CA ARG A 313 37.72 -15.83 -22.01
C ARG A 313 36.76 -14.86 -21.34
N GLY A 314 37.28 -13.75 -20.81
CA GLY A 314 36.49 -12.56 -20.50
C GLY A 314 36.43 -12.14 -19.03
N LEU A 315 37.58 -11.95 -18.39
CA LEU A 315 37.66 -10.90 -17.37
C LEU A 315 37.65 -9.54 -18.08
N LEU A 316 37.05 -8.54 -17.43
CA LEU A 316 37.09 -7.10 -17.74
C LEU A 316 36.12 -6.59 -18.81
N ARG A 317 34.90 -6.26 -18.39
CA ARG A 317 34.26 -4.94 -18.60
C ARG A 317 32.91 -4.88 -17.87
N ALA A 318 32.60 -3.71 -17.33
CA ALA A 318 31.38 -3.32 -16.62
C ALA A 318 31.28 -3.67 -15.11
N SER A 319 32.29 -3.21 -14.36
CA SER A 319 31.99 -2.38 -13.19
C SER A 319 31.09 -1.21 -13.62
N ALA A 320 30.11 -0.86 -12.78
CA ALA A 320 29.09 0.19 -12.94
C ALA A 320 27.84 -0.17 -13.77
N ARG A 321 26.86 -0.83 -13.13
CA ARG A 321 25.40 -0.63 -13.31
C ARG A 321 24.64 -1.59 -12.40
N ALA A 322 24.72 -1.35 -11.09
CA ALA A 322 23.93 -2.08 -10.10
C ALA A 322 23.48 -1.11 -9.03
N GLN A 323 22.49 -0.29 -9.37
CA GLN A 323 21.59 0.39 -8.46
C GLN A 323 20.50 0.97 -9.34
N HIS A 324 19.29 0.42 -9.27
CA HIS A 324 18.00 1.05 -9.57
C HIS A 324 16.94 -0.05 -9.42
N GLY A 325 16.62 -0.35 -8.15
CA GLY A 325 15.43 -1.13 -7.80
C GLY A 325 14.20 -0.24 -7.95
N LEU A 326 13.27 -0.63 -8.82
CA LEU A 326 12.00 0.08 -9.03
C LEU A 326 11.10 -0.05 -7.79
N LYS A 327 10.92 1.07 -7.09
CA LYS A 327 9.96 1.24 -5.98
C LYS A 327 8.52 1.13 -6.50
N THR A 328 7.68 0.35 -5.81
CA THR A 328 6.25 0.20 -6.08
C THR A 328 5.47 1.37 -5.49
N THR A 329 4.73 2.09 -6.33
CA THR A 329 3.99 3.31 -5.99
C THR A 329 2.72 3.02 -5.18
N GLY A 330 2.78 3.31 -3.87
CA GLY A 330 1.61 3.83 -3.16
C GLY A 330 1.43 5.29 -3.58
N SER A 331 0.19 5.77 -3.66
CA SER A 331 -0.13 7.18 -3.94
C SER A 331 0.50 8.08 -2.88
N GLN A 332 1.74 8.51 -3.11
CA GLN A 332 2.47 9.50 -2.33
C GLN A 332 1.95 10.90 -2.63
N GLN A 333 2.13 11.80 -1.65
CA GLN A 333 1.84 13.21 -1.79
C GLN A 333 2.71 13.81 -2.89
N LYS A 334 2.07 14.51 -3.83
CA LYS A 334 2.77 15.19 -4.93
C LYS A 334 3.50 16.39 -4.39
N ARG A 335 4.81 16.29 -4.19
CA ARG A 335 5.66 17.46 -4.40
C ARG A 335 5.79 17.60 -5.92
N ALA A 336 5.96 18.83 -6.37
CA ALA A 336 6.28 19.09 -7.75
C ALA A 336 7.68 19.67 -7.72
N LEU A 337 8.66 18.91 -8.20
CA LEU A 337 10.02 19.40 -8.37
C LEU A 337 9.97 20.76 -9.07
N SER A 338 10.49 21.78 -8.42
CA SER A 338 10.68 23.11 -8.99
C SER A 338 12.16 23.33 -9.25
N ILE A 339 12.49 23.93 -10.38
CA ILE A 339 13.87 24.24 -10.76
C ILE A 339 14.11 25.75 -10.72
N HIS A 340 15.36 26.15 -10.52
CA HIS A 340 15.75 27.56 -10.53
C HIS A 340 15.55 28.19 -11.91
N GLU A 341 15.31 29.50 -11.93
CA GLU A 341 15.04 30.27 -13.16
C GLU A 341 16.14 30.08 -14.21
N HIS A 342 17.42 30.09 -13.83
CA HIS A 342 18.52 29.91 -14.78
C HIS A 342 18.49 28.54 -15.49
N TYR A 343 18.05 27.48 -14.81
CA TYR A 343 17.82 26.18 -15.44
C TYR A 343 16.57 26.20 -16.33
N ALA A 344 15.51 26.86 -15.87
CA ALA A 344 14.30 27.04 -16.67
C ALA A 344 14.62 27.79 -17.98
N MET A 345 15.40 28.87 -17.94
CA MET A 345 15.85 29.62 -19.12
C MET A 345 16.64 28.74 -20.09
N GLY A 346 17.57 27.91 -19.57
CA GLY A 346 18.28 26.91 -20.38
C GLY A 346 17.32 25.95 -21.09
N LEU A 347 16.35 25.41 -20.36
CA LEU A 347 15.36 24.48 -20.90
C LEU A 347 14.43 25.14 -21.94
N LEU A 348 14.02 26.39 -21.70
CA LEU A 348 13.25 27.18 -22.67
C LEU A 348 14.04 27.35 -23.98
N ASN A 349 15.33 27.70 -23.89
CA ASN A 349 16.20 27.85 -25.05
C ASN A 349 16.40 26.55 -25.84
N GLU A 350 16.50 25.39 -25.17
CA GLU A 350 16.55 24.08 -25.84
C GLU A 350 15.32 23.79 -26.70
N TYR A 351 14.15 24.32 -26.31
CA TYR A 351 12.90 24.22 -27.06
C TYR A 351 12.72 25.36 -28.09
N GLY A 352 13.72 26.23 -28.24
CA GLY A 352 13.69 27.38 -29.13
C GLY A 352 12.70 28.46 -28.69
N VAL A 353 12.37 28.53 -27.41
CA VAL A 353 11.60 29.64 -26.83
C VAL A 353 12.54 30.82 -26.62
N ASN A 354 12.13 32.00 -27.04
CA ASN A 354 12.98 33.19 -26.92
C ASN A 354 13.04 33.67 -25.46
N THR A 355 14.26 33.84 -24.96
CA THR A 355 14.55 34.37 -23.63
C THR A 355 15.65 35.44 -23.72
N PRO A 356 15.76 36.36 -22.75
CA PRO A 356 16.93 37.20 -22.63
C PRO A 356 18.19 36.34 -22.44
N LYS A 357 19.29 36.74 -23.09
CA LYS A 357 20.60 36.12 -22.84
C LYS A 357 20.90 36.20 -21.35
N SER A 358 21.15 35.06 -20.72
CA SER A 358 21.36 34.98 -19.28
C SER A 358 22.41 33.94 -18.93
N LYS A 359 23.05 34.14 -17.77
CA LYS A 359 24.06 33.23 -17.23
C LYS A 359 24.05 33.28 -15.71
N ALA A 360 24.14 32.11 -15.08
CA ALA A 360 24.24 31.99 -13.64
C ALA A 360 25.65 32.31 -13.14
N ALA A 361 25.74 32.73 -11.88
CA ALA A 361 26.99 32.83 -11.13
C ALA A 361 26.77 32.39 -9.68
N PHE A 362 27.78 31.72 -9.11
CA PHE A 362 27.76 31.10 -7.79
C PHE A 362 28.69 31.81 -6.79
N SER A 363 29.35 32.88 -7.23
CA SER A 363 30.16 33.75 -6.39
C SER A 363 30.13 35.19 -6.90
N ALA A 364 30.49 36.14 -6.04
CA ALA A 364 30.59 37.54 -6.43
C ALA A 364 31.64 37.76 -7.54
N ASP A 365 32.77 37.04 -7.51
CA ASP A 365 33.80 37.11 -8.55
C ASP A 365 33.32 36.50 -9.87
N GLU A 366 32.58 35.40 -9.82
CA GLU A 366 31.96 34.84 -11.02
C GLU A 366 30.92 35.80 -11.61
N ALA A 367 30.11 36.47 -10.77
CA ALA A 367 29.16 37.48 -11.22
C ALA A 367 29.86 38.64 -11.95
N TYR A 368 31.01 39.09 -11.45
CA TYR A 368 31.86 40.07 -12.12
C TYR A 368 32.29 39.59 -13.52
N GLN A 369 32.84 38.37 -13.62
CA GLN A 369 33.31 37.83 -14.89
C GLN A 369 32.17 37.62 -15.89
N VAL A 370 31.02 37.14 -15.41
CA VAL A 370 29.82 36.98 -16.23
C VAL A 370 29.36 38.35 -16.77
N ALA A 371 29.21 39.35 -15.91
CA ALA A 371 28.81 40.70 -16.31
C ALA A 371 29.78 41.28 -17.35
N LYS A 372 31.09 41.16 -17.11
CA LYS A 372 32.14 41.59 -18.05
C LYS A 372 32.05 40.87 -19.40
N SER A 373 31.79 39.57 -19.40
CA SER A 373 31.66 38.78 -20.64
C SER A 373 30.41 39.09 -21.45
N MET A 374 29.34 39.56 -20.79
CA MET A 374 28.09 39.93 -21.46
C MET A 374 28.17 41.30 -22.15
N GLY A 375 29.16 42.14 -21.80
CA GLY A 375 29.56 43.33 -22.55
C GLY A 375 28.48 44.40 -22.72
N LYS A 376 27.48 44.44 -21.81
CA LYS A 376 26.35 45.38 -21.85
C LYS A 376 26.23 46.10 -20.52
N ASP A 377 26.23 47.43 -20.54
CA ASP A 377 26.01 48.31 -19.37
C ASP A 377 24.54 48.31 -18.88
N LYS A 378 23.77 47.27 -19.22
CA LYS A 378 22.34 47.14 -18.94
C LYS A 378 22.00 45.67 -18.70
N LEU A 379 22.32 45.20 -17.51
CA LEU A 379 22.00 43.86 -17.03
C LEU A 379 20.94 43.92 -15.93
N VAL A 380 20.35 42.77 -15.64
CA VAL A 380 19.51 42.54 -14.48
C VAL A 380 20.12 41.39 -13.70
N ILE A 381 20.37 41.59 -12.41
CA ILE A 381 20.76 40.51 -11.49
C ILE A 381 19.51 40.00 -10.78
N LYS A 382 19.33 38.68 -10.78
CA LYS A 382 18.20 37.99 -10.17
C LYS A 382 18.67 36.91 -9.21
N ALA A 383 18.24 37.01 -7.95
CA ALA A 383 18.44 35.98 -6.94
C ALA A 383 17.80 34.65 -7.38
N GLN A 384 18.57 33.55 -7.31
CA GLN A 384 18.06 32.21 -7.60
C GLN A 384 17.56 31.58 -6.31
N VAL A 385 16.27 31.69 -6.10
CA VAL A 385 15.53 31.18 -4.94
C VAL A 385 14.21 30.60 -5.45
N LEU A 386 13.83 29.41 -4.98
CA LEU A 386 12.59 28.73 -5.39
C LEU A 386 11.35 29.30 -4.69
N ALA A 387 11.14 30.61 -4.84
CA ALA A 387 9.97 31.33 -4.35
C ALA A 387 9.63 32.48 -5.29
N GLY A 388 8.35 32.78 -5.44
CA GLY A 388 7.86 33.95 -6.16
C GLY A 388 8.05 35.25 -5.36
N GLY A 389 7.81 36.38 -6.02
CA GLY A 389 7.84 37.71 -5.37
C GLY A 389 9.24 38.23 -5.03
N ARG A 390 10.29 37.68 -5.66
CA ARG A 390 11.70 38.03 -5.40
C ARG A 390 11.96 39.54 -5.51
N GLY A 391 11.41 40.20 -6.53
CA GLY A 391 11.58 41.65 -6.73
C GLY A 391 11.05 42.51 -5.57
N LYS A 392 10.02 42.06 -4.85
CA LYS A 392 9.47 42.76 -3.67
C LYS A 392 10.00 42.22 -2.33
N GLY A 393 10.89 41.23 -2.37
CA GLY A 393 11.51 40.65 -1.17
C GLY A 393 12.60 41.53 -0.57
N HIS A 394 13.22 41.07 0.51
CA HIS A 394 14.42 41.68 1.09
C HIS A 394 15.35 40.60 1.63
N PHE A 395 16.64 40.86 1.63
CA PHE A 395 17.64 39.99 2.24
C PHE A 395 17.79 40.31 3.73
N GLU A 396 18.19 39.31 4.51
CA GLU A 396 18.51 39.50 5.94
C GLU A 396 19.64 40.51 6.17
N GLY A 397 20.53 40.70 5.19
CA GLY A 397 21.59 41.72 5.20
C GLY A 397 21.12 43.14 4.87
N GLY A 398 19.81 43.36 4.65
CA GLY A 398 19.22 44.69 4.44
C GLY A 398 19.01 45.11 2.97
N LEU A 399 19.57 44.37 1.99
CA LEU A 399 19.32 44.63 0.57
C LEU A 399 17.83 44.42 0.23
N LYS A 400 17.18 45.46 -0.29
CA LYS A 400 15.77 45.41 -0.70
C LYS A 400 15.64 44.98 -2.15
N GLY A 401 14.95 43.88 -2.41
CA GLY A 401 14.67 43.34 -3.74
C GLY A 401 15.70 42.31 -4.19
N GLY A 402 15.20 41.12 -4.55
CA GLY A 402 15.98 40.04 -5.17
C GLY A 402 16.16 40.18 -6.67
N VAL A 403 15.73 41.29 -7.27
CA VAL A 403 15.91 41.62 -8.68
C VAL A 403 16.39 43.07 -8.75
N GLN A 404 17.60 43.30 -9.26
CA GLN A 404 18.20 44.64 -9.36
C GLN A 404 18.68 44.93 -10.78
N MET A 405 18.64 46.19 -11.17
CA MET A 405 19.30 46.67 -12.38
C MET A 405 20.80 46.77 -12.11
N VAL A 406 21.61 46.40 -13.10
CA VAL A 406 23.07 46.39 -13.01
C VAL A 406 23.64 47.11 -14.21
N ASP A 407 24.35 48.19 -13.96
CA ASP A 407 24.92 49.07 -14.97
C ASP A 407 26.45 48.88 -15.12
N SER A 408 27.10 48.10 -14.24
CA SER A 408 28.52 47.74 -14.37
C SER A 408 28.87 46.36 -13.78
N PRO A 409 29.99 45.72 -14.21
CA PRO A 409 30.49 44.50 -13.59
C PRO A 409 30.80 44.62 -12.09
N GLU A 410 31.31 45.79 -11.67
CA GLU A 410 31.58 46.10 -10.27
C GLU A 410 30.30 46.09 -9.43
N GLN A 411 29.22 46.69 -9.96
CA GLN A 411 27.91 46.67 -9.31
C GLN A 411 27.31 45.25 -9.28
N ALA A 412 27.55 44.44 -10.32
CA ALA A 412 27.15 43.04 -10.33
C ALA A 412 27.81 42.26 -9.17
N LYS A 413 29.11 42.48 -8.96
CA LYS A 413 29.89 41.89 -7.86
C LYS A 413 29.37 42.33 -6.50
N GLU A 414 29.09 43.63 -6.34
CA GLU A 414 28.55 44.19 -5.10
C GLU A 414 27.21 43.55 -4.74
N TYR A 415 26.22 43.57 -5.65
CA TYR A 415 24.93 42.95 -5.37
C TYR A 415 25.05 41.44 -5.13
N ALA A 416 25.86 40.73 -5.92
CA ALA A 416 26.08 39.30 -5.72
C ALA A 416 26.65 38.99 -4.33
N SER A 417 27.54 39.84 -3.79
CA SER A 417 28.08 39.67 -2.43
C SER A 417 27.05 39.85 -1.32
N GLN A 418 26.00 40.65 -1.57
CA GLN A 418 24.89 40.88 -0.63
C GLN A 418 23.75 39.87 -0.80
N MET A 419 23.69 39.18 -1.96
CA MET A 419 22.68 38.16 -2.24
C MET A 419 23.15 36.75 -1.89
N ILE A 420 24.32 36.34 -2.40
CA ILE A 420 24.82 34.96 -2.27
C ILE A 420 25.23 34.69 -0.82
N GLY A 421 24.76 33.59 -0.26
CA GLY A 421 24.97 33.23 1.13
C GLY A 421 24.01 33.88 2.12
N HIS A 422 23.10 34.74 1.65
CA HIS A 422 22.08 35.39 2.46
C HIS A 422 20.68 34.85 2.17
N LYS A 423 19.82 34.89 3.18
CA LYS A 423 18.41 34.52 3.03
C LYS A 423 17.59 35.63 2.39
N LEU A 424 16.87 35.31 1.33
CA LEU A 424 15.84 36.15 0.73
C LEU A 424 14.49 35.86 1.38
N ILE A 425 13.88 36.90 1.95
CA ILE A 425 12.56 36.85 2.57
C ILE A 425 11.54 37.44 1.58
N THR A 426 10.55 36.64 1.21
CA THR A 426 9.40 37.04 0.37
C THR A 426 8.09 36.72 1.08
N LYS A 427 6.97 37.23 0.53
CA LYS A 427 5.61 36.87 0.99
C LYS A 427 5.38 35.35 1.00
N GLN A 428 6.04 34.60 0.11
CA GLN A 428 5.87 33.15 -0.02
C GLN A 428 6.80 32.33 0.87
N THR A 429 7.95 32.87 1.29
CA THR A 429 8.88 32.14 2.17
C THR A 429 8.58 32.35 3.65
N GLY A 430 7.78 33.37 4.00
CA GLY A 430 7.60 33.80 5.38
C GLY A 430 8.92 34.28 6.00
N ALA A 431 8.92 34.41 7.33
CA ALA A 431 10.06 34.93 8.09
C ALA A 431 11.33 34.05 8.00
N ALA A 432 11.18 32.76 7.73
CA ALA A 432 12.30 31.84 7.60
C ALA A 432 13.22 32.18 6.41
N GLY A 433 12.67 32.82 5.38
CA GLY A 433 13.37 33.11 4.12
C GLY A 433 13.83 31.84 3.40
N ARG A 434 14.56 32.01 2.30
CA ARG A 434 15.28 30.93 1.63
C ARG A 434 16.68 31.40 1.27
N ILE A 435 17.67 30.53 1.46
CA ILE A 435 19.07 30.83 1.15
C ILE A 435 19.24 31.06 -0.35
N CYS A 436 19.93 32.13 -0.73
CA CYS A 436 20.32 32.38 -2.11
C CYS A 436 21.75 31.85 -2.33
N ASN A 437 21.90 30.74 -3.05
CA ASN A 437 23.21 30.13 -3.33
C ASN A 437 23.77 30.51 -4.71
N ALA A 438 22.96 31.15 -5.54
CA ALA A 438 23.33 31.57 -6.87
C ALA A 438 22.53 32.81 -7.29
N ILE A 439 23.08 33.55 -8.24
CA ILE A 439 22.39 34.62 -8.96
C ILE A 439 22.36 34.29 -10.44
N MET A 440 21.48 34.97 -11.17
CA MET A 440 21.47 34.97 -12.62
C MET A 440 21.61 36.41 -13.11
N LEU A 441 22.58 36.65 -13.99
CA LEU A 441 22.69 37.88 -14.75
C LEU A 441 21.99 37.68 -16.10
N ALA A 442 21.10 38.58 -16.44
CA ALA A 442 20.35 38.57 -17.69
C ALA A 442 20.47 39.91 -18.41
N GLU A 443 20.40 39.87 -19.74
CA GLU A 443 20.27 41.08 -20.55
C GLU A 443 19.00 41.85 -20.16
N ARG A 444 19.14 43.16 -19.93
CA ARG A 444 18.00 44.04 -19.71
C ARG A 444 17.32 44.33 -21.04
N ARG A 445 16.08 43.86 -21.19
CA ARG A 445 15.21 44.11 -22.36
C ARG A 445 14.04 44.97 -21.90
N PRO A 446 13.97 46.26 -22.25
CA PRO A 446 12.84 47.12 -21.88
C PRO A 446 11.53 46.58 -22.48
N PRO A 447 10.52 46.28 -21.65
CA PRO A 447 9.23 45.83 -22.13
C PRO A 447 8.40 47.03 -22.59
N LYS A 448 7.82 46.93 -23.79
CA LYS A 448 6.73 47.80 -24.24
C LYS A 448 5.40 47.38 -23.63
N HIS A 449 5.20 46.08 -23.44
CA HIS A 449 4.03 45.51 -22.76
C HIS A 449 4.37 44.18 -22.08
N GLU A 450 3.77 43.92 -20.93
CA GLU A 450 3.99 42.70 -20.15
C GLU A 450 2.69 41.88 -20.05
N TYR A 451 2.80 40.58 -20.31
CA TYR A 451 1.72 39.60 -20.26
C TYR A 451 2.02 38.53 -19.22
N TYR A 452 0.98 37.89 -18.71
CA TYR A 452 1.08 36.66 -17.93
C TYR A 452 0.72 35.46 -18.82
N LEU A 453 1.47 34.37 -18.68
CA LEU A 453 1.19 33.11 -19.36
C LEU A 453 1.50 31.92 -18.46
N ALA A 454 0.61 30.92 -18.42
CA ALA A 454 0.88 29.65 -17.80
C ALA A 454 0.28 28.48 -18.58
N ILE A 455 0.93 27.32 -18.50
CA ILE A 455 0.39 26.03 -18.92
C ILE A 455 0.37 25.11 -17.70
N LEU A 456 -0.79 24.60 -17.34
CA LEU A 456 -0.97 23.73 -16.18
C LEU A 456 -2.05 22.68 -16.43
N ASN A 457 -2.06 21.61 -15.63
CA ASN A 457 -3.14 20.62 -15.69
C ASN A 457 -4.39 21.14 -14.98
N ASP A 458 -5.42 21.48 -15.75
CA ASP A 458 -6.73 21.86 -15.22
C ASP A 458 -7.56 20.62 -14.89
N ARG A 459 -7.95 20.52 -13.61
CA ARG A 459 -8.74 19.40 -13.09
C ARG A 459 -10.19 19.47 -13.53
N SER A 460 -10.69 20.65 -13.92
CA SER A 460 -12.08 20.83 -14.36
C SER A 460 -12.27 20.27 -15.76
N SER A 461 -11.36 20.59 -16.68
CA SER A 461 -11.33 20.06 -18.05
C SER A 461 -10.66 18.69 -18.17
N ASN A 462 -10.03 18.19 -17.10
CA ASN A 462 -9.26 16.93 -17.08
C ASN A 462 -8.11 16.91 -18.10
N GLY A 463 -7.43 18.03 -18.29
CA GLY A 463 -6.36 18.16 -19.28
C GLY A 463 -5.51 19.42 -19.09
N PRO A 464 -4.47 19.60 -19.92
CA PRO A 464 -3.68 20.82 -19.92
C PRO A 464 -4.53 22.02 -20.37
N ALA A 465 -4.29 23.18 -19.76
CA ALA A 465 -4.91 24.45 -20.13
C ALA A 465 -3.85 25.55 -20.24
N LEU A 466 -4.01 26.40 -21.25
CA LEU A 466 -3.28 27.64 -21.42
C LEU A 466 -4.04 28.75 -20.69
N VAL A 467 -3.43 29.36 -19.69
CA VAL A 467 -4.00 30.46 -18.90
C VAL A 467 -3.16 31.71 -19.16
N ALA A 468 -3.78 32.82 -19.54
CA ALA A 468 -3.06 34.05 -19.86
C ALA A 468 -3.80 35.30 -19.41
N SER A 469 -3.07 36.40 -19.25
CA SER A 469 -3.63 37.72 -19.01
C SER A 469 -2.80 38.81 -19.66
N ALA A 470 -3.46 39.89 -20.12
CA ALA A 470 -2.79 41.10 -20.55
C ALA A 470 -2.19 41.90 -19.39
N ARG A 471 -2.44 41.50 -18.14
CA ARG A 471 -1.88 42.13 -16.93
C ARG A 471 -0.68 41.33 -16.42
N GLY A 472 0.44 41.38 -17.15
CA GLY A 472 1.71 40.76 -16.74
C GLY A 472 2.45 41.54 -15.67
N GLY A 473 3.50 40.93 -15.09
CA GLY A 473 4.37 41.57 -14.08
C GLY A 473 3.73 41.69 -12.68
N MET A 474 2.47 41.24 -12.53
CA MET A 474 1.71 41.26 -11.29
C MET A 474 1.46 39.83 -10.78
N ASN A 475 1.01 39.72 -9.52
CA ASN A 475 0.56 38.44 -8.97
C ASN A 475 -0.78 38.06 -9.63
N ILE A 476 -0.85 36.89 -10.25
CA ILE A 476 -2.00 36.50 -11.05
C ILE A 476 -3.23 36.21 -10.18
N GLU A 477 -3.03 35.75 -8.95
CA GLU A 477 -4.12 35.48 -8.01
C GLU A 477 -4.83 36.78 -7.58
N ASP A 478 -4.07 37.87 -7.40
CA ASP A 478 -4.64 39.20 -7.15
C ASP A 478 -5.44 39.69 -8.37
N VAL A 479 -4.92 39.50 -9.59
CA VAL A 479 -5.65 39.83 -10.84
C VAL A 479 -6.94 39.03 -10.95
N ALA A 480 -6.89 37.72 -10.70
CA ALA A 480 -8.06 36.85 -10.77
C ALA A 480 -9.13 37.20 -9.71
N LYS A 481 -8.72 37.76 -8.57
CA LYS A 481 -9.63 38.23 -7.52
C LYS A 481 -10.27 39.58 -7.85
N GLU A 482 -9.49 40.51 -8.40
CA GLU A 482 -9.94 41.87 -8.72
C GLU A 482 -10.72 41.95 -10.04
N ASP A 483 -10.23 41.27 -11.08
CA ASP A 483 -10.84 41.21 -12.40
C ASP A 483 -10.68 39.81 -13.02
N PRO A 484 -11.58 38.86 -12.67
CA PRO A 484 -11.58 37.52 -13.23
C PRO A 484 -11.68 37.50 -14.77
N SER A 485 -12.28 38.54 -15.38
CA SER A 485 -12.45 38.62 -16.84
C SER A 485 -11.14 38.89 -17.59
N ALA A 486 -10.12 39.40 -16.88
CA ALA A 486 -8.78 39.57 -17.41
C ALA A 486 -8.02 38.24 -17.57
N ILE A 487 -8.55 37.13 -17.05
CA ILE A 487 -7.95 35.80 -17.15
C ILE A 487 -8.58 35.03 -18.30
N LEU A 488 -7.81 34.81 -19.36
CA LEU A 488 -8.21 33.98 -20.49
C LEU A 488 -7.72 32.55 -20.26
N THR A 489 -8.61 31.58 -20.41
CA THR A 489 -8.28 30.15 -20.29
C THR A 489 -8.68 29.42 -21.56
N HIS A 490 -7.75 28.65 -22.12
CA HIS A 490 -7.96 27.81 -23.29
C HIS A 490 -7.56 26.36 -22.98
N PRO A 491 -8.53 25.43 -22.87
CA PRO A 491 -8.24 24.00 -22.73
C PRO A 491 -7.50 23.46 -23.96
N ILE A 492 -6.48 22.63 -23.74
CA ILE A 492 -5.69 22.03 -24.81
C ILE A 492 -6.02 20.53 -24.88
N ASP A 493 -6.37 20.05 -26.07
CA ASP A 493 -6.54 18.61 -26.31
C ASP A 493 -5.19 17.90 -26.13
N TYR A 494 -5.09 16.96 -25.18
CA TYR A 494 -3.84 16.26 -24.89
C TYR A 494 -3.31 15.43 -26.06
N THR A 495 -4.21 14.90 -26.90
CA THR A 495 -3.87 14.03 -28.04
C THR A 495 -3.44 14.86 -29.23
N LYS A 496 -4.22 15.88 -29.60
CA LYS A 496 -3.97 16.74 -30.76
C LYS A 496 -2.89 17.79 -30.49
N GLY A 497 -2.76 18.21 -29.22
CA GLY A 497 -1.91 19.32 -28.81
C GLY A 497 -2.51 20.69 -29.16
N LEU A 498 -1.69 21.73 -29.01
CA LEU A 498 -2.05 23.10 -29.38
C LEU A 498 -1.63 23.38 -30.82
N SER A 499 -2.60 23.62 -31.72
CA SER A 499 -2.30 23.95 -33.11
C SER A 499 -1.85 25.41 -33.26
N SER A 500 -1.08 25.71 -34.32
CA SER A 500 -0.64 27.07 -34.61
C SER A 500 -1.80 28.05 -34.86
N SER A 501 -2.91 27.57 -35.43
CA SER A 501 -4.12 28.38 -35.63
C SER A 501 -4.80 28.74 -34.32
N GLU A 502 -4.97 27.78 -33.41
CA GLU A 502 -5.56 28.02 -32.09
C GLU A 502 -4.66 28.95 -31.26
N ALA A 503 -3.35 28.72 -31.28
CA ALA A 503 -2.38 29.56 -30.60
C ALA A 503 -2.40 31.00 -31.11
N LYS A 504 -2.51 31.20 -32.44
CA LYS A 504 -2.59 32.53 -33.06
C LYS A 504 -3.89 33.25 -32.74
N GLU A 505 -5.02 32.54 -32.75
CA GLU A 505 -6.30 33.10 -32.31
C GLU A 505 -6.24 33.54 -30.84
N PHE A 506 -5.69 32.70 -29.97
CA PHE A 506 -5.54 33.00 -28.55
C PHE A 506 -4.59 34.19 -28.30
N ALA A 507 -3.46 34.26 -29.00
CA ALA A 507 -2.55 35.41 -28.94
C ALA A 507 -3.23 36.71 -29.37
N GLY A 508 -4.09 36.65 -30.40
CA GLY A 508 -4.89 37.80 -30.85
C GLY A 508 -5.90 38.27 -29.79
N LYS A 509 -6.59 37.33 -29.12
CA LYS A 509 -7.50 37.64 -28.00
C LYS A 509 -6.78 38.30 -26.82
N LEU A 510 -5.53 37.92 -26.59
CA LEU A 510 -4.68 38.50 -25.55
C LEU A 510 -4.20 39.92 -25.88
N GLY A 511 -4.28 40.33 -27.16
CA GLY A 511 -3.96 41.68 -27.62
C GLY A 511 -2.71 41.80 -28.48
N PHE A 512 -2.00 40.69 -28.77
CA PHE A 512 -0.87 40.70 -29.69
C PHE A 512 -1.32 40.96 -31.14
N LYS A 513 -0.50 41.68 -31.91
CA LYS A 513 -0.79 42.06 -33.30
C LYS A 513 0.38 41.76 -34.22
N GLY A 514 0.10 41.60 -35.52
CA GLY A 514 1.13 41.48 -36.56
C GLY A 514 2.15 40.38 -36.26
N LYS A 515 3.44 40.71 -36.40
CA LYS A 515 4.55 39.77 -36.19
C LYS A 515 4.64 39.25 -34.74
N GLN A 516 4.30 40.09 -33.77
CA GLN A 516 4.33 39.71 -32.35
C GLN A 516 3.26 38.65 -32.04
N GLN A 517 2.11 38.70 -32.71
CA GLN A 517 1.09 37.65 -32.60
C GLN A 517 1.61 36.30 -33.07
N ASP A 518 2.37 36.27 -34.17
CA ASP A 518 2.99 35.04 -34.68
C ASP A 518 4.08 34.52 -33.72
N GLN A 519 4.90 35.41 -33.15
CA GLN A 519 5.92 35.02 -32.16
C GLN A 519 5.32 34.50 -30.86
N ALA A 520 4.26 35.13 -30.35
CA ALA A 520 3.55 34.68 -29.16
C ALA A 520 2.89 33.31 -29.40
N ALA A 521 2.24 33.11 -30.55
CA ALA A 521 1.63 31.84 -30.91
C ALA A 521 2.66 30.70 -30.99
N ASP A 522 3.80 30.94 -31.64
CA ASP A 522 4.91 29.99 -31.71
C ASP A 522 5.47 29.67 -30.32
N THR A 523 5.60 30.68 -29.45
CA THR A 523 5.98 30.50 -28.05
C THR A 523 5.00 29.60 -27.31
N PHE A 524 3.69 29.79 -27.45
CA PHE A 524 2.68 28.97 -26.78
C PHE A 524 2.78 27.50 -27.19
N VAL A 525 2.96 27.22 -28.49
CA VAL A 525 3.11 25.86 -29.01
C VAL A 525 4.38 25.20 -28.48
N LYS A 526 5.50 25.92 -28.45
CA LYS A 526 6.78 25.41 -27.92
C LYS A 526 6.73 25.14 -26.41
N LEU A 527 6.09 26.02 -25.64
CA LEU A 527 5.88 25.83 -24.21
C LEU A 527 5.00 24.61 -23.94
N TYR A 528 3.94 24.39 -24.73
CA TYR A 528 3.12 23.19 -24.61
C TYR A 528 3.91 21.91 -24.93
N LYS A 529 4.78 21.96 -25.96
CA LYS A 529 5.67 20.85 -26.29
C LYS A 529 6.60 20.52 -25.11
N LEU A 530 7.23 21.54 -24.51
CA LEU A 530 8.06 21.39 -23.31
C LEU A 530 7.25 20.78 -22.15
N PHE A 531 6.06 21.32 -21.89
CA PHE A 531 5.16 20.86 -20.84
C PHE A 531 4.89 19.35 -20.95
N LYS A 532 4.56 18.91 -22.16
CA LYS A 532 4.24 17.51 -22.45
C LYS A 532 5.46 16.58 -22.40
N GLU A 533 6.57 16.98 -23.01
CA GLU A 533 7.76 16.12 -23.13
C GLU A 533 8.56 15.98 -21.82
N LYS A 534 8.49 16.99 -20.94
CA LYS A 534 9.22 17.01 -19.67
C LYS A 534 8.37 16.65 -18.46
N ASP A 535 7.12 16.22 -18.69
CA ASP A 535 6.16 15.91 -17.62
C ASP A 535 6.00 17.07 -16.62
N ALA A 536 5.89 18.29 -17.15
CA ALA A 536 5.65 19.46 -16.33
C ALA A 536 4.25 19.43 -15.72
N THR A 537 4.12 19.90 -14.49
CA THR A 537 2.83 20.14 -13.83
C THR A 537 2.38 21.58 -14.04
N GLN A 538 3.33 22.50 -14.14
CA GLN A 538 3.12 23.91 -14.40
C GLN A 538 4.34 24.49 -15.14
N ILE A 539 4.08 25.29 -16.15
CA ILE A 539 5.02 26.28 -16.70
C ILE A 539 4.35 27.63 -16.51
N GLU A 540 5.00 28.55 -15.82
CA GLU A 540 4.52 29.92 -15.62
C GLU A 540 5.59 30.89 -16.12
N ILE A 541 5.19 31.80 -17.01
CA ILE A 541 6.02 32.86 -17.57
C ILE A 541 5.41 34.19 -17.12
N ASN A 542 6.12 34.92 -16.26
CA ASN A 542 5.63 36.16 -15.69
C ASN A 542 6.78 37.16 -15.39
N PRO A 543 7.08 38.10 -16.31
CA PRO A 543 6.31 38.43 -17.51
C PRO A 543 6.74 37.67 -18.77
N LEU A 544 5.78 37.45 -19.67
CA LEU A 544 6.01 37.31 -21.11
C LEU A 544 5.97 38.73 -21.69
N ALA A 545 7.07 39.25 -22.21
CA ALA A 545 7.17 40.65 -22.63
C ALA A 545 7.16 40.78 -24.16
N GLU A 546 6.44 41.79 -24.66
CA GLU A 546 6.76 42.43 -25.94
C GLU A 546 7.80 43.51 -25.66
N SER A 547 9.02 43.37 -26.19
CA SER A 547 10.09 44.36 -26.03
C SER A 547 9.91 45.56 -26.97
N GLU A 548 10.59 46.67 -26.67
CA GLU A 548 10.55 47.89 -27.51
C GLU A 548 11.02 47.66 -28.95
N ASP A 549 11.93 46.71 -29.18
CA ASP A 549 12.38 46.30 -30.52
C ASP A 549 11.48 45.23 -31.18
N GLY A 550 10.33 44.95 -30.56
CA GLY A 550 9.25 44.16 -31.14
C GLY A 550 9.45 42.64 -31.08
N GLU A 551 10.29 42.15 -30.17
CA GLU A 551 10.40 40.71 -29.89
C GLU A 551 9.47 40.29 -28.75
N VAL A 552 8.99 39.05 -28.79
CA VAL A 552 8.25 38.42 -27.69
C VAL A 552 9.20 37.50 -26.93
N LEU A 553 9.41 37.77 -25.64
CA LEU A 553 10.43 37.14 -24.80
C LEU A 553 9.85 36.64 -23.48
N CYS A 554 10.22 35.43 -23.06
CA CYS A 554 9.97 34.94 -21.71
C CYS A 554 11.01 35.56 -20.75
N MET A 555 10.60 36.56 -19.97
CA MET A 555 11.52 37.35 -19.14
C MET A 555 11.81 36.72 -17.77
N ASP A 556 10.85 35.96 -17.23
CA ASP A 556 10.97 35.16 -16.02
C ASP A 556 10.16 33.87 -16.20
N ALA A 557 10.61 32.78 -15.59
CA ALA A 557 10.04 31.47 -15.76
C ALA A 557 10.07 30.66 -14.46
N LYS A 558 8.93 30.07 -14.10
CA LYS A 558 8.77 29.12 -13.02
C LYS A 558 8.23 27.81 -13.57
N LEU A 559 9.03 26.75 -13.47
CA LEU A 559 8.70 25.43 -13.99
C LEU A 559 8.61 24.43 -12.84
N GLY A 560 7.49 23.72 -12.80
CA GLY A 560 7.22 22.60 -11.89
C GLY A 560 7.03 21.30 -12.66
N PHE A 561 7.50 20.18 -12.11
CA PHE A 561 7.47 18.85 -12.74
C PHE A 561 6.72 17.83 -11.88
N ASP A 562 6.25 16.73 -12.50
CA ASP A 562 5.58 15.65 -11.77
C ASP A 562 6.60 14.70 -11.16
N ASP A 563 6.66 14.62 -9.84
CA ASP A 563 7.52 13.69 -9.11
C ASP A 563 7.30 12.22 -9.52
N ASN A 564 6.08 11.86 -9.95
CA ASN A 564 5.80 10.50 -10.42
C ASN A 564 6.45 10.18 -11.78
N ALA A 565 6.99 11.18 -12.48
CA ALA A 565 7.70 11.02 -13.73
C ALA A 565 9.22 10.91 -13.56
N GLU A 566 9.75 10.96 -12.33
CA GLU A 566 11.19 10.88 -12.03
C GLU A 566 11.89 9.75 -12.80
N PHE A 567 11.29 8.56 -12.82
CA PHE A 567 11.84 7.37 -13.46
C PHE A 567 12.15 7.52 -14.96
N ARG A 568 11.56 8.52 -15.63
CA ARG A 568 11.79 8.82 -17.05
C ARG A 568 12.33 10.23 -17.30
N GLN A 569 12.51 11.05 -16.27
CA GLN A 569 12.99 12.44 -16.35
C GLN A 569 14.29 12.66 -15.54
N GLU A 570 15.21 11.69 -15.53
CA GLU A 570 16.45 11.73 -14.73
C GLU A 570 17.24 13.05 -14.87
N ALA A 571 17.30 13.61 -16.09
CA ALA A 571 18.00 14.87 -16.34
C ALA A 571 17.39 16.08 -15.61
N ILE A 572 16.06 16.12 -15.48
CA ILE A 572 15.34 17.19 -14.77
C ILE A 572 15.52 17.00 -13.26
N PHE A 573 15.40 15.78 -12.76
CA PHE A 573 15.51 15.50 -11.31
C PHE A 573 16.93 15.70 -10.76
N LYS A 574 17.96 15.67 -11.62
CA LYS A 574 19.32 16.10 -11.27
C LYS A 574 19.45 17.59 -10.96
N LEU A 575 18.49 18.41 -11.38
CA LEU A 575 18.48 19.86 -11.12
C LEU A 575 17.84 20.23 -9.77
N ARG A 576 17.39 19.24 -9.00
CA ARG A 576 16.79 19.44 -7.68
C ARG A 576 17.80 20.08 -6.73
N ASP A 577 17.39 21.20 -6.13
CA ASP A 577 18.17 21.88 -5.11
C ASP A 577 17.56 21.67 -3.72
N ILE A 578 18.12 20.71 -2.98
CA ILE A 578 17.68 20.37 -1.62
C ILE A 578 17.93 21.50 -0.61
N THR A 579 18.77 22.49 -0.92
CA THR A 579 19.02 23.64 -0.02
C THR A 579 17.82 24.58 0.08
N GLN A 580 16.87 24.44 -0.85
CA GLN A 580 15.65 25.23 -0.91
C GLN A 580 14.47 24.54 -0.20
N GLU A 581 14.67 23.32 0.30
CA GLU A 581 13.68 22.49 0.96
C GLU A 581 13.94 22.45 2.47
N ASP A 582 12.91 22.11 3.25
CA ASP A 582 13.08 21.86 4.67
C ASP A 582 13.87 20.57 4.90
N LYS A 583 14.85 20.60 5.80
CA LYS A 583 15.75 19.46 6.05
C LYS A 583 15.01 18.24 6.58
N ALA A 584 14.02 18.43 7.46
CA ALA A 584 13.22 17.35 8.02
C ALA A 584 12.35 16.71 6.93
N GLU A 585 11.86 17.51 5.99
CA GLU A 585 11.10 17.03 4.84
C GLU A 585 11.94 16.23 3.84
N VAL A 586 13.21 16.58 3.65
CA VAL A 586 14.16 15.83 2.80
C VAL A 586 14.51 14.50 3.47
N GLU A 587 14.86 14.55 4.75
CA GLU A 587 15.21 13.36 5.53
C GLU A 587 14.03 12.37 5.62
N ALA A 588 12.81 12.86 5.82
CA ALA A 588 11.60 12.04 5.80
C ALA A 588 11.43 11.27 4.46
N ALA A 589 11.68 11.94 3.34
CA ALA A 589 11.48 11.37 2.01
C ALA A 589 12.42 10.17 1.73
N GLU A 590 13.63 10.15 2.32
CA GLU A 590 14.57 9.04 2.20
C GLU A 590 13.99 7.72 2.74
N TYR A 591 13.16 7.82 3.77
CA TYR A 591 12.46 6.70 4.40
C TYR A 591 11.06 6.45 3.82
N GLY A 592 10.69 7.18 2.76
CA GLY A 592 9.38 7.10 2.13
C GLY A 592 8.24 7.70 2.95
N LEU A 593 8.57 8.58 3.91
CA LEU A 593 7.61 9.31 4.73
C LEU A 593 7.21 10.62 4.04
N ASN A 594 5.92 10.96 4.06
CA ASN A 594 5.48 12.30 3.65
C ASN A 594 5.34 13.15 4.91
N PHE A 595 6.33 14.00 5.18
CA PHE A 595 6.37 14.91 6.33
C PHE A 595 6.19 16.36 5.86
N ILE A 596 5.40 17.15 6.58
CA ILE A 596 5.34 18.61 6.45
C ILE A 596 5.28 19.19 7.84
N LYS A 597 6.16 20.16 8.11
CA LYS A 597 6.21 20.88 9.37
C LYS A 597 5.12 21.94 9.45
N LEU A 598 4.49 22.09 10.61
CA LEU A 598 3.47 23.09 10.91
C LEU A 598 3.77 23.80 12.25
N ASP A 599 3.13 24.93 12.48
CA ASP A 599 3.31 25.73 13.71
C ASP A 599 2.39 25.26 14.85
N GLY A 600 2.63 24.05 15.35
CA GLY A 600 1.82 23.43 16.42
C GLY A 600 2.64 22.71 17.48
N ASN A 601 1.94 22.07 18.41
CA ASN A 601 2.53 21.40 19.57
C ASN A 601 2.10 19.93 19.74
N ILE A 602 1.29 19.39 18.82
CA ILE A 602 0.85 18.00 18.82
C ILE A 602 1.43 17.30 17.60
N GLY A 603 2.43 16.43 17.83
CA GLY A 603 3.01 15.63 16.76
C GLY A 603 2.00 14.61 16.25
N CYS A 604 1.83 14.47 14.94
CA CYS A 604 0.92 13.50 14.34
C CYS A 604 1.73 12.40 13.64
N LEU A 605 1.34 11.13 13.81
CA LEU A 605 1.86 10.00 13.03
C LEU A 605 0.67 9.16 12.56
N VAL A 606 0.43 9.17 11.25
CA VAL A 606 -0.78 8.59 10.67
C VAL A 606 -0.42 7.79 9.43
N ASN A 607 -1.20 6.75 9.10
CA ASN A 607 -1.08 6.07 7.82
C ASN A 607 -2.22 6.49 6.86
N GLY A 608 -1.84 6.94 5.67
CA GLY A 608 -2.71 7.47 4.63
C GLY A 608 -2.97 8.97 4.76
N ALA A 609 -2.65 9.72 3.70
CA ALA A 609 -2.79 11.18 3.64
C ALA A 609 -4.19 11.70 4.02
N GLY A 610 -5.26 11.02 3.60
CA GLY A 610 -6.63 11.43 3.95
C GLY A 610 -6.93 11.32 5.45
N LEU A 611 -6.45 10.25 6.09
CA LEU A 611 -6.58 10.08 7.54
C LEU A 611 -5.67 11.06 8.29
N ALA A 612 -4.48 11.36 7.76
CA ALA A 612 -3.57 12.34 8.34
C ALA A 612 -4.21 13.75 8.39
N MET A 613 -4.83 14.19 7.28
CA MET A 613 -5.61 15.44 7.25
C MET A 613 -6.77 15.43 8.25
N ALA A 614 -7.60 14.37 8.23
CA ALA A 614 -8.71 14.25 9.17
C ALA A 614 -8.26 14.24 10.65
N THR A 615 -7.09 13.67 10.94
CA THR A 615 -6.51 13.66 12.29
C THR A 615 -6.14 15.07 12.74
N MET A 616 -5.49 15.84 11.88
CA MET A 616 -5.17 17.26 12.13
C MET A 616 -6.44 18.09 12.32
N ASP A 617 -7.46 17.86 11.49
CA ASP A 617 -8.74 18.59 11.58
C ASP A 617 -9.45 18.30 12.91
N VAL A 618 -9.52 17.04 13.33
CA VAL A 618 -10.16 16.67 14.62
C VAL A 618 -9.37 17.22 15.81
N LEU A 619 -8.03 17.25 15.76
CA LEU A 619 -7.23 17.95 16.77
C LEU A 619 -7.57 19.43 16.83
N LYS A 620 -7.74 20.09 15.68
CA LYS A 620 -8.11 21.50 15.61
C LYS A 620 -9.52 21.76 16.15
N LEU A 621 -10.48 20.89 15.83
CA LEU A 621 -11.85 20.94 16.37
C LEU A 621 -11.88 20.80 17.89
N ASN A 622 -10.95 20.02 18.47
CA ASN A 622 -10.76 19.88 19.91
C ASN A 622 -9.91 21.01 20.54
N GLY A 623 -9.55 22.05 19.77
CA GLY A 623 -8.79 23.21 20.25
C GLY A 623 -7.28 22.99 20.39
N GLY A 624 -6.73 21.95 19.76
CA GLY A 624 -5.29 21.72 19.65
C GLY A 624 -4.67 22.29 18.38
N ASN A 625 -3.34 22.28 18.31
CA ASN A 625 -2.59 22.70 17.12
C ASN A 625 -1.68 21.56 16.66
N PRO A 626 -1.94 20.92 15.51
CA PRO A 626 -1.05 19.91 14.96
C PRO A 626 0.30 20.52 14.60
N ALA A 627 1.39 19.88 15.03
CA ALA A 627 2.77 20.32 14.78
C ALA A 627 3.30 19.89 13.41
N ASN A 628 2.65 18.93 12.77
CA ASN A 628 3.06 18.41 11.49
C ASN A 628 1.93 17.65 10.81
N PHE A 629 2.08 17.48 9.50
CA PHE A 629 1.48 16.39 8.74
C PHE A 629 2.53 15.28 8.59
N LEU A 630 2.17 14.03 8.86
CA LEU A 630 3.04 12.88 8.62
C LEU A 630 2.24 11.65 8.22
N ASP A 631 2.43 11.23 6.97
CA ASP A 631 1.92 9.99 6.43
C ASP A 631 3.06 8.95 6.31
N VAL A 632 2.96 7.87 7.11
CA VAL A 632 3.91 6.75 7.08
C VAL A 632 3.63 5.71 6.00
N GLY A 633 2.51 5.86 5.27
CA GLY A 633 2.05 4.93 4.23
C GLY A 633 1.46 3.63 4.77
N GLY A 634 0.84 2.84 3.89
CA GLY A 634 0.13 1.60 4.26
C GLY A 634 1.00 0.39 4.60
N GLY A 635 2.32 0.50 4.46
CA GLY A 635 3.29 -0.59 4.66
C GLY A 635 4.53 -0.14 5.44
N ALA A 636 4.36 0.76 6.39
CA ALA A 636 5.45 1.35 7.17
C ALA A 636 6.31 0.26 7.84
N THR A 637 7.62 0.32 7.62
CA THR A 637 8.59 -0.55 8.29
C THR A 637 8.88 -0.02 9.71
N ALA A 638 9.42 -0.87 10.59
CA ALA A 638 9.84 -0.44 11.92
C ALA A 638 10.88 0.70 11.87
N GLU A 639 11.77 0.69 10.87
CA GLU A 639 12.75 1.76 10.63
C GLU A 639 12.09 3.09 10.25
N ALA A 640 11.09 3.06 9.36
CA ALA A 640 10.34 4.26 8.97
C ALA A 640 9.55 4.85 10.16
N VAL A 641 8.96 3.99 11.01
CA VAL A 641 8.28 4.43 12.23
C VAL A 641 9.26 5.03 13.25
N LYS A 642 10.44 4.42 13.44
CA LYS A 642 11.49 5.00 14.29
C LYS A 642 11.91 6.37 13.78
N LYS A 643 12.13 6.49 12.46
CA LYS A 643 12.53 7.76 11.87
C LYS A 643 11.45 8.84 12.00
N ALA A 644 10.18 8.45 11.84
CA ALA A 644 9.05 9.33 12.13
C ALA A 644 9.09 9.89 13.55
N PHE A 645 9.38 9.06 14.57
CA PHE A 645 9.54 9.55 15.94
C PHE A 645 10.75 10.48 16.12
N GLU A 646 11.90 10.18 15.51
CA GLU A 646 13.08 11.07 15.55
C GLU A 646 12.75 12.46 14.98
N LEU A 647 12.01 12.52 13.86
CA LEU A 647 11.58 13.77 13.23
C LEU A 647 10.57 14.55 14.10
N LEU A 648 9.69 13.86 14.82
CA LEU A 648 8.74 14.52 15.74
C LEU A 648 9.45 15.06 16.98
N LEU A 649 10.51 14.40 17.44
CA LEU A 649 11.25 14.76 18.65
C LEU A 649 12.32 15.83 18.43
N SER A 650 12.80 16.02 17.20
CA SER A 650 13.70 17.12 16.87
C SER A 650 13.00 18.49 17.00
N GLU A 651 11.67 18.50 17.02
CA GLU A 651 10.84 19.70 17.16
C GLU A 651 10.52 20.02 18.62
N SER A 652 11.21 20.99 19.21
CA SER A 652 11.06 21.39 20.62
C SER A 652 9.64 21.87 20.99
N GLY A 653 8.83 22.24 19.99
CA GLY A 653 7.44 22.64 20.14
C GLY A 653 6.48 21.48 20.47
N VAL A 654 6.86 20.23 20.16
CA VAL A 654 5.99 19.05 20.36
C VAL A 654 5.90 18.69 21.84
N LYS A 655 4.68 18.68 22.39
CA LYS A 655 4.36 18.38 23.80
C LYS A 655 3.56 17.09 23.99
N SER A 656 2.90 16.62 22.94
CA SER A 656 2.28 15.28 22.88
C SER A 656 2.39 14.75 21.46
N ILE A 657 2.29 13.42 21.31
CA ILE A 657 2.21 12.79 19.98
C ILE A 657 0.92 12.00 19.90
N PHE A 658 0.18 12.19 18.81
CA PHE A 658 -0.99 11.41 18.43
C PHE A 658 -0.66 10.45 17.28
N VAL A 659 -0.65 9.16 17.60
CA VAL A 659 -0.52 8.07 16.63
C VAL A 659 -1.91 7.57 16.27
N ASN A 660 -2.33 7.72 15.02
CA ASN A 660 -3.62 7.24 14.53
C ASN A 660 -3.40 6.30 13.34
N ILE A 661 -3.45 4.99 13.58
CA ILE A 661 -3.16 3.99 12.55
C ILE A 661 -4.37 3.08 12.34
N PHE A 662 -4.83 3.01 11.09
CA PHE A 662 -5.81 2.03 10.65
C PHE A 662 -5.08 0.84 9.99
N GLY A 663 -5.00 -0.28 10.69
CA GLY A 663 -4.26 -1.50 10.36
C GLY A 663 -4.84 -2.31 9.20
N GLY A 664 -5.00 -1.70 8.02
CA GLY A 664 -5.59 -2.34 6.84
C GLY A 664 -4.93 -3.68 6.48
N ILE A 665 -3.70 -3.66 5.96
CA ILE A 665 -2.92 -4.88 5.66
C ILE A 665 -2.03 -5.28 6.85
N MET A 666 -1.65 -4.31 7.70
CA MET A 666 -0.78 -4.53 8.85
C MET A 666 -1.58 -4.90 10.11
N ARG A 667 -1.10 -5.87 10.90
CA ARG A 667 -1.72 -6.20 12.19
C ARG A 667 -1.37 -5.15 13.24
N CYS A 668 -2.36 -4.77 14.04
CA CYS A 668 -2.19 -3.76 15.10
C CYS A 668 -1.18 -4.21 16.16
N ASP A 669 -1.08 -5.51 16.43
CA ASP A 669 -0.15 -6.02 17.44
C ASP A 669 1.32 -5.79 17.04
N VAL A 670 1.67 -5.99 15.77
CA VAL A 670 3.01 -5.68 15.24
C VAL A 670 3.32 -4.18 15.30
N ILE A 671 2.31 -3.34 15.01
CA ILE A 671 2.46 -1.88 15.09
C ILE A 671 2.68 -1.43 16.54
N ALA A 672 1.89 -1.95 17.49
CA ALA A 672 2.05 -1.66 18.91
C ALA A 672 3.42 -2.09 19.44
N GLU A 673 3.92 -3.27 19.04
CA GLU A 673 5.28 -3.70 19.37
C GLU A 673 6.34 -2.71 18.87
N GLY A 674 6.20 -2.24 17.63
CA GLY A 674 7.08 -1.21 17.05
C GLY A 674 7.05 0.11 17.82
N ILE A 675 5.85 0.58 18.20
CA ILE A 675 5.67 1.80 19.00
C ILE A 675 6.32 1.65 20.38
N ILE A 676 6.07 0.55 21.08
CA ILE A 676 6.64 0.28 22.42
C ILE A 676 8.16 0.22 22.34
N LYS A 677 8.71 -0.44 21.32
CA LYS A 677 10.15 -0.54 21.10
C LYS A 677 10.78 0.83 20.82
N ALA A 678 10.19 1.61 19.90
CA ALA A 678 10.66 2.96 19.61
C ALA A 678 10.59 3.88 20.84
N THR A 679 9.53 3.76 21.63
CA THR A 679 9.35 4.52 22.88
C THR A 679 10.45 4.22 23.90
N LYS A 680 10.85 2.95 24.05
CA LYS A 680 11.95 2.55 24.94
C LYS A 680 13.31 2.96 24.42
N GLU A 681 13.57 2.74 23.13
CA GLU A 681 14.87 3.07 22.51
C GLU A 681 15.15 4.58 22.51
N LEU A 682 14.13 5.40 22.24
CA LEU A 682 14.25 6.86 22.17
C LEU A 682 14.00 7.55 23.52
N GLN A 683 13.72 6.78 24.59
CA GLN A 683 13.43 7.30 25.94
C GLN A 683 12.38 8.43 25.92
N LEU A 684 11.27 8.18 25.23
CA LEU A 684 10.19 9.14 25.02
C LEU A 684 9.52 9.57 26.35
N GLU A 685 9.72 10.81 26.75
CA GLU A 685 9.13 11.38 27.98
C GLU A 685 7.76 12.03 27.78
N ILE A 686 7.48 12.47 26.55
CA ILE A 686 6.22 13.10 26.16
C ILE A 686 5.09 12.06 26.02
N PRO A 687 3.84 12.40 26.40
CA PRO A 687 2.72 11.49 26.35
C PRO A 687 2.37 11.08 24.91
N LEU A 688 2.19 9.77 24.72
CA LEU A 688 1.79 9.17 23.46
C LEU A 688 0.31 8.79 23.52
N VAL A 689 -0.51 9.39 22.66
CA VAL A 689 -1.90 8.98 22.49
C VAL A 689 -1.99 8.12 21.24
N VAL A 690 -2.58 6.94 21.36
CA VAL A 690 -2.56 5.93 20.32
C VAL A 690 -3.98 5.47 20.01
N ARG A 691 -4.35 5.54 18.74
CA ARG A 691 -5.54 4.89 18.19
C ARG A 691 -5.10 3.86 17.15
N LEU A 692 -5.28 2.58 17.46
CA LEU A 692 -5.08 1.48 16.52
C LEU A 692 -6.46 0.88 16.20
N GLN A 693 -6.75 0.70 14.92
CA GLN A 693 -7.99 0.07 14.46
C GLN A 693 -7.68 -1.01 13.45
N GLY A 694 -8.16 -2.24 13.64
CA GLY A 694 -8.01 -3.32 12.65
C GLY A 694 -7.70 -4.69 13.23
N THR A 695 -6.96 -5.51 12.47
CA THR A 695 -6.70 -6.90 12.87
C THR A 695 -5.82 -6.95 14.12
N LYS A 696 -6.22 -7.74 15.12
CA LYS A 696 -5.54 -7.89 16.42
C LYS A 696 -5.42 -6.62 17.26
N GLU A 697 -6.40 -5.75 17.14
CA GLU A 697 -6.49 -4.53 17.95
C GLU A 697 -6.53 -4.81 19.46
N ALA A 698 -7.30 -5.81 19.89
CA ALA A 698 -7.42 -6.14 21.32
C ALA A 698 -6.07 -6.54 21.93
N GLU A 699 -5.29 -7.37 21.23
CA GLU A 699 -3.94 -7.75 21.65
C GLU A 699 -2.98 -6.56 21.66
N ALA A 700 -3.08 -5.67 20.67
CA ALA A 700 -2.29 -4.44 20.61
C ALA A 700 -2.52 -3.54 21.83
N LYS A 701 -3.79 -3.32 22.19
CA LYS A 701 -4.16 -2.53 23.39
C LYS A 701 -3.65 -3.18 24.67
N LYS A 702 -3.77 -4.50 24.78
CA LYS A 702 -3.25 -5.25 25.92
C LYS A 702 -1.74 -5.04 26.08
N MET A 703 -0.97 -5.15 24.99
CA MET A 703 0.47 -4.92 25.02
C MET A 703 0.84 -3.48 25.40
N ILE A 704 0.08 -2.50 24.93
CA ILE A 704 0.29 -1.09 25.30
C ILE A 704 0.06 -0.89 26.81
N ASN A 705 -1.05 -1.42 27.35
CA ASN A 705 -1.37 -1.30 28.77
C ASN A 705 -0.36 -2.01 29.68
N GLU A 706 0.19 -3.14 29.23
CA GLU A 706 1.21 -3.91 29.96
C GLU A 706 2.62 -3.30 29.85
N SER A 707 2.83 -2.29 29.00
CA SER A 707 4.17 -1.74 28.71
C SER A 707 4.75 -0.84 29.82
N SER A 708 3.90 -0.36 30.75
CA SER A 708 4.24 0.64 31.78
C SER A 708 4.80 1.97 31.23
N LEU A 709 4.62 2.26 29.94
CA LEU A 709 5.03 3.50 29.29
C LEU A 709 3.87 4.51 29.30
N LYS A 710 4.17 5.81 29.09
CA LYS A 710 3.16 6.89 28.95
C LYS A 710 2.42 6.81 27.60
N ILE A 711 1.85 5.65 27.29
CA ILE A 711 1.12 5.36 26.06
C ILE A 711 -0.34 5.09 26.42
N TYR A 712 -1.26 5.87 25.85
CA TYR A 712 -2.69 5.81 26.12
C TYR A 712 -3.45 5.35 24.88
N ALA A 713 -4.06 4.16 24.94
CA ALA A 713 -4.78 3.57 23.81
C ALA A 713 -6.28 3.90 23.84
N PHE A 714 -6.84 4.30 22.69
CA PHE A 714 -8.25 4.68 22.52
C PHE A 714 -8.91 4.00 21.32
N ASP A 715 -10.23 3.86 21.37
CA ASP A 715 -11.10 3.37 20.29
C ASP A 715 -11.56 4.52 19.38
N GLY A 716 -12.15 5.54 19.98
CA GLY A 716 -12.71 6.70 19.30
C GLY A 716 -11.64 7.64 18.78
N LEU A 717 -11.84 8.17 17.57
CA LEU A 717 -10.98 9.21 17.00
C LEU A 717 -11.05 10.51 17.82
N ASP A 718 -12.27 10.92 18.17
CA ASP A 718 -12.51 12.17 18.89
C ASP A 718 -11.99 12.11 20.34
N GLU A 719 -12.23 11.01 21.04
CA GLU A 719 -11.68 10.76 22.39
C GLU A 719 -10.14 10.81 22.40
N ALA A 720 -9.51 10.13 21.43
CA ALA A 720 -8.06 10.14 21.29
C ALA A 720 -7.52 11.55 21.00
N ALA A 721 -8.18 12.29 20.09
CA ALA A 721 -7.79 13.65 19.76
C ALA A 721 -7.93 14.58 20.97
N SER A 722 -9.06 14.54 21.67
CA SER A 722 -9.30 15.31 22.90
C SER A 722 -8.21 15.04 23.94
N LYS A 723 -7.85 13.76 24.15
CA LYS A 723 -6.76 13.42 25.07
C LYS A 723 -5.39 13.92 24.60
N ALA A 724 -5.11 13.89 23.30
CA ALA A 724 -3.85 14.41 22.76
C ALA A 724 -3.73 15.92 22.98
N VAL A 725 -4.83 16.67 22.83
CA VAL A 725 -4.91 18.10 23.13
C VAL A 725 -4.72 18.38 24.62
N GLU A 726 -5.41 17.64 25.49
CA GLU A 726 -5.26 17.75 26.94
C GLU A 726 -3.80 17.50 27.36
N SER A 727 -3.20 16.43 26.82
CA SER A 727 -1.82 16.04 27.12
C SER A 727 -0.80 17.11 26.66
N ALA A 728 -1.06 17.79 25.54
CA ALA A 728 -0.21 18.87 25.06
C ALA A 728 -0.28 20.14 25.91
N LYS A 729 -1.42 20.40 26.56
CA LYS A 729 -1.60 21.52 27.51
C LYS A 729 -0.87 21.25 28.84
N ILE A 730 -0.88 20.00 29.29
CA ILE A 730 -0.29 19.57 30.57
C ILE A 730 1.25 19.56 30.53
N GLY A 731 1.88 19.64 29.36
CA GLY A 731 3.33 19.81 29.19
C GLY A 731 3.93 21.14 29.71
N GLN A 732 3.20 21.88 30.57
CA GLN A 732 3.62 23.08 31.30
C GLN A 732 3.75 22.86 32.83
N ILE A 733 3.99 21.64 33.30
CA ILE A 733 4.30 21.43 34.73
C ILE A 733 5.83 21.47 34.90
N PRO A 734 6.41 22.48 35.58
CA PRO A 734 7.80 22.40 36.02
C PRO A 734 7.94 21.27 37.05
N VAL A 735 9.06 20.57 36.97
CA VAL A 735 9.48 19.45 37.83
C VAL A 735 9.21 19.72 39.30
#